data_AF-A0A937QB07-F1
#
_entry.id   AF-A0A937QB07-F1
#
_cell.length_a   1.000
_cell.length_b   1.000
_cell.length_c   1.000
_cell.angle_alpha   90.00
_cell.angle_beta   90.00
_cell.angle_gamma   90.00
#
_symmetry.space_group_name_H-M   'P 1'
#
loop_
_entity.id
_entity.type
_entity.pdbx_description
1 polymer ?
#
loop_
_entity_poly.entity_id
_entity_poly.type
_entity_poly.pdbx_seq_one_letter_code
_entity_poly.pdbx_strand_id
1 'polypeptide(L)'
;MTFIADLHTHSHFSRATSRNLDPEHLSLWAQKKGITVVGTGDFTHPGWVSELQEKLVEAENGLYRLKPELEEMIKDEIPESCRGPTRFLLSGEISCIYKKNGRTRKLHHLILMPDIEAVFRINERLNRIGNLSSDGRPILGLDSKVLLDIVLEASERAFFIPAHIWTPWFSLFGSKSGFDTLEECFEDLTPHIWALETGLSSDPSMNRRLSALDNYNLVSNSDAHSPSKLGREANIFDTALDYDHMIRAMSQGDGFQGTIEFFPEEGKYHLDGHRKCQMRLNPGETNSYKGICPSCGKGLTIGVLHRVDDLSDRDVPELSKDFYSLIPLTEILSELFSCGPSTKKVMSIYEDLLAGLGPELHILMDLPLKDIEIKGGILLAKAIDRMRRNQVIRLEGYDGEYGIIHLFDESEMSELAGQTTLFRSPKKSLKKPVEKRVKKPPVELPTKDREGSHVEIQFPKEIKTELAHEHAVASDPILDLLNPAQREAVLHRGGHLLIVAGPGTGKTMALSHRIAHLIDSGQAEPRQILALTFTNKAAKEMRERINALIDRKSVGEVQVVTFHGFCLNVLRNHGERLNLPSNFGLCSEYDASSIAQRVISESNVGKKPAARFFKNLSQLKIVSAIGEKDDLLKDEHYPLFQKYHQKLRDLGMLDLDDLEVETLRLFRYHPEVCQEYAERFPMVFVDEYQDTNSIQVALLKYLIRTGNGEICAIGDPDQAIYGFRGADVRSFHSFAEDFPGATSIILSKNYRSTQIILHGSSALMGKEKPLEGGMDKGDSISLASCQTHPEEAEMIVEQIEKLIGGTSYFSLDSGRVSSHEEGENLSFNDMAVLFRLNSQGDAFEEAFRRAGIPYIRSGEKPLIRQYPANIIWRFFQALQYPDNDFHLNTYLDLLDTGKIKGEEMLRECEIRGPITELVDRAVTLHEFDLISEESTEVLRRLKEIAEAFDGDMGAFLDALSLERGIDHVGLSGDRVALMSLHAAKGLEWPVVFITGCEDRLIPCTLFGDRDEAEEKRLLYVGMTRARWRLILSHTRHRKINGRVLDMKPSPFLDLIPEEICSPLERARWKRKGKTQKQLELF
;
A
#
# COMPACT_ATOMS: atom_id res chain seq x y z
N MET A 1 -31.03 -32.69 -3.23
CA MET A 1 -30.15 -33.70 -2.60
C MET A 1 -29.56 -33.02 -1.40
N THR A 2 -29.63 -33.65 -0.23
CA THR A 2 -29.03 -33.06 0.98
C THR A 2 -27.53 -33.31 1.03
N PHE A 3 -26.73 -32.27 1.26
CA PHE A 3 -25.27 -32.38 1.41
C PHE A 3 -24.70 -31.25 2.28
N ILE A 4 -23.49 -31.46 2.79
CA ILE A 4 -22.77 -30.51 3.64
C ILE A 4 -21.63 -29.88 2.84
N ALA A 5 -21.45 -28.57 2.98
CA ALA A 5 -20.36 -27.83 2.35
C ALA A 5 -19.61 -26.92 3.32
N ASP A 6 -18.28 -26.91 3.22
CA ASP A 6 -17.38 -26.07 4.00
C ASP A 6 -16.50 -25.28 3.02
N LEU A 7 -16.81 -24.00 2.84
CA LEU A 7 -16.35 -23.21 1.69
C LEU A 7 -15.14 -22.32 1.99
N HIS A 8 -14.81 -22.14 3.28
CA HIS A 8 -13.69 -21.30 3.72
C HIS A 8 -12.55 -22.18 4.24
N THR A 9 -11.53 -22.34 3.41
CA THR A 9 -10.31 -23.08 3.72
C THR A 9 -9.11 -22.30 3.23
N HIS A 10 -7.93 -22.71 3.67
CA HIS A 10 -6.66 -22.21 3.16
C HIS A 10 -5.82 -23.31 2.53
N SER A 11 -4.82 -22.92 1.78
CA SER A 11 -3.80 -23.78 1.19
C SER A 11 -2.51 -23.79 2.03
N HIS A 12 -1.58 -24.67 1.64
CA HIS A 12 -0.23 -24.68 2.20
C HIS A 12 0.62 -23.45 1.81
N PHE A 13 0.14 -22.58 0.91
CA PHE A 13 0.77 -21.30 0.57
C PHE A 13 0.39 -20.15 1.52
N SER A 14 -0.67 -20.33 2.33
CA SER A 14 -1.05 -19.36 3.36
C SER A 14 -0.12 -19.40 4.58
N ARG A 15 -0.02 -18.27 5.30
CA ARG A 15 0.74 -18.23 6.55
C ARG A 15 0.05 -19.00 7.67
N ALA A 16 0.86 -19.64 8.51
CA ALA A 16 0.41 -20.35 9.72
C ALA A 16 -0.56 -21.52 9.45
N THR A 17 -0.53 -22.09 8.24
CA THR A 17 -1.32 -23.25 7.84
C THR A 17 -0.48 -24.54 7.81
N SER A 18 -1.17 -25.69 7.82
CA SER A 18 -0.55 -27.00 7.64
C SER A 18 -0.03 -27.20 6.21
N ARG A 19 1.09 -27.91 6.07
CA ARG A 19 1.61 -28.34 4.76
C ARG A 19 0.70 -29.34 4.05
N ASN A 20 -0.17 -30.00 4.79
CA ASN A 20 -1.12 -30.98 4.26
C ASN A 20 -2.43 -30.31 3.81
N LEU A 21 -2.49 -28.99 3.71
CA LEU A 21 -3.61 -28.31 3.03
C LEU A 21 -3.38 -28.34 1.51
N ASP A 22 -3.40 -29.56 0.98
CA ASP A 22 -3.38 -29.88 -0.43
C ASP A 22 -4.70 -30.58 -0.82
N PRO A 23 -5.04 -30.67 -2.12
CA PRO A 23 -6.33 -31.22 -2.55
C PRO A 23 -6.55 -32.68 -2.11
N GLU A 24 -5.50 -33.48 -2.05
CA GLU A 24 -5.55 -34.89 -1.66
C GLU A 24 -6.00 -35.07 -0.20
N HIS A 25 -5.33 -34.37 0.72
CA HIS A 25 -5.67 -34.43 2.14
C HIS A 25 -6.97 -33.72 2.48
N LEU A 26 -7.32 -32.63 1.77
CA LEU A 26 -8.63 -32.00 1.89
C LEU A 26 -9.74 -32.99 1.52
N SER A 27 -9.59 -33.72 0.40
CA SER A 27 -10.56 -34.74 -0.01
C SER A 27 -10.67 -35.90 0.98
N LEU A 28 -9.53 -36.38 1.49
CA LEU A 28 -9.49 -37.43 2.50
C LEU A 28 -10.23 -37.03 3.78
N TRP A 29 -9.97 -35.82 4.29
CA TRP A 29 -10.63 -35.34 5.50
C TRP A 29 -12.09 -34.98 5.27
N ALA A 30 -12.46 -34.44 4.11
CA ALA A 30 -13.85 -34.21 3.73
C ALA A 30 -14.68 -35.49 3.85
N GLN A 31 -14.18 -36.61 3.32
CA GLN A 31 -14.87 -37.91 3.41
C GLN A 31 -14.95 -38.42 4.85
N LYS A 32 -13.87 -38.31 5.63
CA LYS A 32 -13.89 -38.69 7.07
C LYS A 32 -14.89 -37.86 7.87
N LYS A 33 -15.02 -36.57 7.54
CA LYS A 33 -15.98 -35.67 8.18
C LYS A 33 -17.41 -35.87 7.70
N GLY A 34 -17.60 -36.30 6.45
CA GLY A 34 -18.91 -36.38 5.80
C GLY A 34 -19.30 -35.10 5.05
N ILE A 35 -18.31 -34.33 4.61
CA ILE A 35 -18.47 -33.10 3.83
C ILE A 35 -18.41 -33.46 2.35
N THR A 36 -19.38 -33.01 1.57
CA THR A 36 -19.47 -33.31 0.14
C THR A 36 -18.79 -32.24 -0.71
N VAL A 37 -18.88 -30.96 -0.33
CA VAL A 37 -18.25 -29.85 -1.07
C VAL A 37 -17.29 -29.10 -0.16
N VAL A 38 -16.05 -28.92 -0.61
CA VAL A 38 -15.01 -28.19 0.13
C VAL A 38 -14.48 -27.04 -0.72
N GLY A 39 -14.30 -25.87 -0.12
CA GLY A 39 -13.59 -24.76 -0.75
C GLY A 39 -12.14 -25.13 -1.05
N THR A 40 -11.61 -24.73 -2.21
CA THR A 40 -10.18 -24.94 -2.50
C THR A 40 -9.26 -24.07 -1.64
N GLY A 41 -9.76 -22.91 -1.20
CA GLY A 41 -8.95 -21.87 -0.57
C GLY A 41 -7.99 -21.20 -1.56
N ASP A 42 -7.55 -19.99 -1.21
CA ASP A 42 -6.40 -19.27 -1.79
C ASP A 42 -6.26 -19.25 -3.33
N PHE A 43 -7.35 -19.23 -4.11
CA PHE A 43 -7.27 -19.22 -5.59
C PHE A 43 -6.47 -18.03 -6.16
N THR A 44 -6.16 -17.02 -5.34
CA THR A 44 -5.35 -15.87 -5.74
C THR A 44 -3.87 -16.19 -5.90
N HIS A 45 -3.37 -17.23 -5.24
CA HIS A 45 -1.94 -17.55 -5.27
C HIS A 45 -1.56 -18.31 -6.55
N PRO A 46 -0.64 -17.79 -7.39
CA PRO A 46 -0.35 -18.37 -8.71
C PRO A 46 0.19 -19.81 -8.62
N GLY A 47 1.02 -20.09 -7.61
CA GLY A 47 1.52 -21.45 -7.36
C GLY A 47 0.42 -22.43 -6.96
N TRP A 48 -0.61 -21.94 -6.25
CA TRP A 48 -1.73 -22.78 -5.84
C TRP A 48 -2.68 -23.05 -6.99
N VAL A 49 -3.00 -22.03 -7.81
CA VAL A 49 -3.78 -22.21 -9.04
C VAL A 49 -3.16 -23.26 -9.96
N SER A 50 -1.83 -23.22 -10.12
CA SER A 50 -1.12 -24.25 -10.90
C SER A 50 -1.31 -25.66 -10.32
N GLU A 51 -1.24 -25.83 -8.99
CA GLU A 51 -1.50 -27.11 -8.34
C GLU A 51 -2.96 -27.57 -8.50
N LEU A 52 -3.93 -26.65 -8.39
CA LEU A 52 -5.34 -26.94 -8.61
C LEU A 52 -5.57 -27.44 -10.04
N GLN A 53 -4.99 -26.79 -11.06
CA GLN A 53 -5.07 -27.24 -12.46
C GLN A 53 -4.39 -28.60 -12.69
N GLU A 54 -3.30 -28.86 -11.99
CA GLU A 54 -2.59 -30.14 -12.09
C GLU A 54 -3.38 -31.28 -11.45
N LYS A 55 -4.09 -31.04 -10.35
CA LYS A 55 -4.68 -32.09 -9.52
C LYS A 55 -6.19 -32.26 -9.67
N LEU A 56 -6.90 -31.22 -10.13
CA LEU A 56 -8.36 -31.23 -10.24
C LEU A 56 -8.84 -31.34 -11.68
N VAL A 57 -10.03 -31.91 -11.84
CA VAL A 57 -10.81 -31.95 -13.09
C VAL A 57 -12.25 -31.58 -12.80
N GLU A 58 -12.93 -30.95 -13.75
CA GLU A 58 -14.35 -30.62 -13.60
C GLU A 58 -15.20 -31.89 -13.47
N ALA A 59 -16.17 -31.86 -12.56
CA ALA A 59 -17.06 -32.97 -12.24
C ALA A 59 -18.51 -32.63 -12.55
N GLU A 60 -18.95 -31.46 -12.11
CA GLU A 60 -20.24 -30.85 -12.40
C GLU A 60 -20.00 -29.36 -12.75
N ASN A 61 -21.03 -28.65 -13.23
CA ASN A 61 -20.91 -27.24 -13.60
C ASN A 61 -20.38 -26.41 -12.41
N GLY A 62 -19.13 -25.95 -12.54
CA GLY A 62 -18.41 -25.16 -11.54
C GLY A 62 -17.98 -25.90 -10.27
N LEU A 63 -18.06 -27.24 -10.26
CA LEU A 63 -17.52 -28.08 -9.20
C LEU A 63 -16.46 -29.04 -9.74
N TYR A 64 -15.38 -29.20 -9.00
CA TYR A 64 -14.21 -29.97 -9.39
C TYR A 64 -14.05 -31.21 -8.51
N ARG A 65 -13.30 -32.20 -8.97
CA ARG A 65 -12.89 -33.36 -8.18
C ARG A 65 -11.42 -33.65 -8.42
N LEU A 66 -10.82 -34.42 -7.51
CA LEU A 66 -9.46 -34.94 -7.73
C LEU A 66 -9.43 -35.77 -9.02
N LYS A 67 -8.30 -35.72 -9.71
CA LYS A 67 -8.05 -36.64 -10.82
C LYS A 67 -8.20 -38.10 -10.35
N PRO A 68 -8.77 -38.99 -11.17
CA PRO A 68 -9.06 -40.38 -10.76
C PRO A 68 -7.85 -41.13 -10.18
N GLU A 69 -6.65 -40.88 -10.71
CA GLU A 69 -5.40 -41.45 -10.20
C GLU A 69 -5.07 -40.99 -8.77
N LEU A 70 -5.35 -39.75 -8.41
CA LEU A 70 -5.15 -39.21 -7.06
C LEU A 70 -6.25 -39.67 -6.10
N GLU A 71 -7.50 -39.80 -6.58
CA GLU A 71 -8.60 -40.37 -5.80
C GLU A 71 -8.29 -41.81 -5.38
N GLU A 72 -7.74 -42.63 -6.28
CA GLU A 72 -7.38 -44.01 -5.96
C GLU A 72 -6.20 -44.09 -4.98
N MET A 73 -5.26 -43.14 -5.01
CA MET A 73 -4.12 -43.10 -4.08
C MET A 73 -4.53 -42.91 -2.62
N ILE A 74 -5.53 -42.09 -2.34
CA ILE A 74 -5.98 -41.79 -0.96
C ILE A 74 -7.04 -42.76 -0.44
N LYS A 75 -7.63 -43.57 -1.32
CA LYS A 75 -8.79 -44.44 -1.03
C LYS A 75 -8.55 -45.44 0.09
N ASP A 76 -7.34 -45.98 0.20
CA ASP A 76 -6.98 -46.95 1.23
C ASP A 76 -6.81 -46.32 2.63
N GLU A 77 -6.63 -45.00 2.69
CA GLU A 77 -6.55 -44.25 3.96
C GLU A 77 -7.93 -43.80 4.49
N ILE A 78 -8.98 -44.00 3.69
CA ILE A 78 -10.35 -43.63 4.01
C ILE A 78 -11.14 -44.89 4.41
N PRO A 79 -11.72 -44.93 5.62
CA PRO A 79 -12.58 -46.04 6.03
C PRO A 79 -13.70 -46.28 5.03
N GLU A 80 -13.99 -47.54 4.70
CA GLU A 80 -14.98 -47.90 3.66
C GLU A 80 -16.36 -47.29 3.92
N SER A 81 -16.76 -47.23 5.20
CA SER A 81 -17.98 -46.58 5.69
C SER A 81 -18.05 -45.06 5.45
N CYS A 82 -16.92 -44.41 5.20
CA CYS A 82 -16.81 -42.97 4.99
C CYS A 82 -16.64 -42.58 3.52
N ARG A 83 -16.41 -43.56 2.63
CA ARG A 83 -16.12 -43.29 1.22
C ARG A 83 -17.35 -42.66 0.55
N GLY A 84 -17.15 -41.51 -0.05
CA GLY A 84 -18.20 -40.74 -0.71
C GLY A 84 -17.64 -39.77 -1.74
N PRO A 85 -18.49 -39.16 -2.58
CA PRO A 85 -18.03 -38.16 -3.52
C PRO A 85 -17.58 -36.90 -2.76
N THR A 86 -16.38 -36.42 -3.07
CA THR A 86 -15.92 -35.08 -2.68
C THR A 86 -15.89 -34.19 -3.91
N ARG A 87 -16.32 -32.94 -3.73
CA ARG A 87 -16.22 -31.86 -4.72
C ARG A 87 -15.46 -30.67 -4.15
N PHE A 88 -14.81 -29.95 -5.04
CA PHE A 88 -14.10 -28.72 -4.78
C PHE A 88 -14.81 -27.56 -5.45
N LEU A 89 -15.02 -26.49 -4.69
CA LEU A 89 -15.51 -25.22 -5.20
C LEU A 89 -14.38 -24.20 -5.10
N LEU A 90 -14.10 -23.47 -6.19
CA LEU A 90 -12.99 -22.53 -6.23
C LEU A 90 -13.26 -21.37 -5.27
N SER A 91 -12.53 -21.31 -4.17
CA SER A 91 -12.69 -20.27 -3.15
C SER A 91 -11.36 -19.61 -2.77
N GLY A 92 -11.43 -18.37 -2.30
CA GLY A 92 -10.25 -17.60 -1.91
C GLY A 92 -10.62 -16.48 -0.95
N GLU A 93 -9.81 -16.30 0.09
CA GLU A 93 -9.95 -15.19 1.04
C GLU A 93 -9.00 -14.05 0.64
N ILE A 94 -9.51 -12.82 0.60
CA ILE A 94 -8.72 -11.62 0.35
C ILE A 94 -8.81 -10.69 1.55
N SER A 95 -7.66 -10.19 2.02
CA SER A 95 -7.57 -9.21 3.11
C SER A 95 -7.46 -7.79 2.54
N CYS A 96 -8.40 -6.93 2.88
CA CYS A 96 -8.43 -5.52 2.49
C CYS A 96 -8.07 -4.63 3.68
N ILE A 97 -7.04 -3.80 3.54
CA ILE A 97 -6.62 -2.81 4.54
C ILE A 97 -6.52 -1.43 3.89
N TYR A 98 -7.44 -0.53 4.20
CA TYR A 98 -7.56 0.76 3.51
C TYR A 98 -8.21 1.83 4.39
N LYS A 99 -8.08 3.11 4.02
CA LYS A 99 -8.81 4.21 4.69
C LYS A 99 -10.18 4.48 4.07
N LYS A 100 -11.22 4.54 4.91
CA LYS A 100 -12.58 4.99 4.54
C LYS A 100 -13.27 5.67 5.71
N ASN A 101 -13.99 6.76 5.45
CA ASN A 101 -14.69 7.57 6.47
C ASN A 101 -13.78 8.01 7.63
N GLY A 102 -12.54 8.37 7.29
CA GLY A 102 -11.54 8.80 8.28
C GLY A 102 -11.04 7.70 9.20
N ARG A 103 -11.34 6.40 8.94
CA ARG A 103 -10.84 5.26 9.70
C ARG A 103 -10.08 4.24 8.84
N THR A 104 -9.07 3.58 9.39
CA THR A 104 -8.44 2.40 8.78
C THR A 104 -9.34 1.20 8.95
N ARG A 105 -9.83 0.69 7.82
CA ARG A 105 -10.71 -0.46 7.69
C ARG A 105 -9.88 -1.68 7.37
N LYS A 106 -10.21 -2.80 8.01
CA LYS A 106 -9.54 -4.09 7.84
C LYS A 106 -10.61 -5.16 7.76
N LEU A 107 -10.78 -5.75 6.59
CA LEU A 107 -11.85 -6.70 6.31
C LEU A 107 -11.29 -7.85 5.53
N HIS A 108 -11.83 -9.04 5.76
CA HIS A 108 -11.61 -10.15 4.86
C HIS A 108 -12.89 -10.49 4.12
N HIS A 109 -12.73 -10.99 2.91
CA HIS A 109 -13.84 -11.40 2.05
C HIS A 109 -13.53 -12.76 1.45
N LEU A 110 -14.49 -13.67 1.57
CA LEU A 110 -14.48 -14.96 0.90
C LEU A 110 -15.14 -14.79 -0.47
N ILE A 111 -14.41 -15.15 -1.51
CA ILE A 111 -14.90 -15.07 -2.89
C ILE A 111 -15.02 -16.50 -3.41
N LEU A 112 -16.13 -16.78 -4.09
CA LEU A 112 -16.41 -18.07 -4.73
C LEU A 112 -16.48 -17.87 -6.24
N MET A 113 -15.65 -18.59 -6.98
CA MET A 113 -15.53 -18.47 -8.43
C MET A 113 -16.19 -19.64 -9.16
N PRO A 114 -16.90 -19.39 -10.27
CA PRO A 114 -17.60 -20.43 -11.01
C PRO A 114 -16.63 -21.33 -11.80
N ASP A 115 -15.49 -20.81 -12.23
CA ASP A 115 -14.56 -21.51 -13.11
C ASP A 115 -13.14 -20.92 -13.04
N ILE A 116 -12.17 -21.69 -13.55
CA ILE A 116 -10.75 -21.32 -13.57
C ILE A 116 -10.48 -20.08 -14.46
N GLU A 117 -11.29 -19.85 -15.50
CA GLU A 117 -11.12 -18.67 -16.36
C GLU A 117 -11.46 -17.37 -15.59
N ALA A 118 -12.51 -17.39 -14.79
CA ALA A 118 -12.86 -16.29 -13.88
C ALA A 118 -11.75 -16.05 -12.85
N VAL A 119 -11.16 -17.12 -12.29
CA VAL A 119 -9.98 -17.03 -11.41
C VAL A 119 -8.80 -16.35 -12.10
N PHE A 120 -8.54 -16.64 -13.38
CA PHE A 120 -7.49 -15.96 -14.12
C PHE A 120 -7.78 -14.47 -14.34
N ARG A 121 -9.01 -14.12 -14.74
CA ARG A 121 -9.41 -12.72 -14.95
C ARG A 121 -9.27 -11.88 -13.68
N ILE A 122 -9.76 -12.38 -12.54
CA ILE A 122 -9.62 -11.66 -11.27
C ILE A 122 -8.15 -11.55 -10.84
N ASN A 123 -7.37 -12.64 -10.95
CA ASN A 123 -5.96 -12.61 -10.56
C ASN A 123 -5.15 -11.65 -11.43
N GLU A 124 -5.42 -11.59 -12.72
CA GLU A 124 -4.81 -10.60 -13.62
C GLU A 124 -5.09 -9.17 -13.17
N ARG A 125 -6.32 -8.89 -12.73
CA ARG A 125 -6.72 -7.56 -12.25
C ARG A 125 -6.11 -7.23 -10.89
N LEU A 126 -6.11 -8.18 -9.95
CA LEU A 126 -5.61 -7.98 -8.59
C LEU A 126 -4.08 -7.90 -8.53
N ASN A 127 -3.36 -8.60 -9.42
CA ASN A 127 -1.90 -8.56 -9.47
C ASN A 127 -1.37 -7.15 -9.82
N ARG A 128 -2.14 -6.38 -10.60
CA ARG A 128 -1.88 -4.95 -10.86
C ARG A 128 -1.99 -4.08 -9.60
N ILE A 129 -2.72 -4.54 -8.59
CA ILE A 129 -3.04 -3.80 -7.36
C ILE A 129 -2.10 -4.19 -6.21
N GLY A 130 -1.76 -5.47 -6.08
CA GLY A 130 -0.92 -5.94 -4.99
C GLY A 130 -0.30 -7.29 -5.25
N ASN A 131 0.58 -7.71 -4.34
CA ASN A 131 1.32 -8.95 -4.50
C ASN A 131 0.46 -10.15 -4.10
N LEU A 132 0.17 -11.04 -5.07
CA LEU A 132 -0.59 -12.27 -4.85
C LEU A 132 0.29 -13.50 -4.53
N SER A 133 1.61 -13.37 -4.64
CA SER A 133 2.56 -14.50 -4.58
C SER A 133 3.23 -14.73 -3.23
N SER A 134 3.04 -13.84 -2.25
CA SER A 134 3.71 -13.95 -0.95
C SER A 134 2.94 -14.69 0.13
N ASP A 135 1.63 -14.84 -0.05
CA ASP A 135 0.71 -15.46 0.88
C ASP A 135 -0.51 -15.96 0.10
N GLY A 136 -1.08 -17.10 0.51
CA GLY A 136 -2.33 -17.60 -0.05
C GLY A 136 -3.50 -16.64 0.14
N ARG A 137 -3.50 -15.88 1.25
CA ARG A 137 -4.38 -14.74 1.50
C ARG A 137 -3.65 -13.42 1.25
N PRO A 138 -3.80 -12.81 0.06
CA PRO A 138 -3.15 -11.54 -0.23
C PRO A 138 -3.72 -10.41 0.63
N ILE A 139 -2.84 -9.48 1.01
CA ILE A 139 -3.21 -8.22 1.67
C ILE A 139 -3.17 -7.12 0.62
N LEU A 140 -4.33 -6.53 0.34
CA LEU A 140 -4.51 -5.48 -0.64
C LEU A 140 -4.90 -4.17 0.04
N GLY A 141 -4.32 -3.06 -0.43
CA GLY A 141 -4.69 -1.71 -0.03
C GLY A 141 -6.03 -1.24 -0.60
N LEU A 142 -6.97 -2.15 -0.86
CA LEU A 142 -8.12 -1.90 -1.73
C LEU A 142 -9.41 -1.73 -0.91
N ASP A 143 -10.24 -0.75 -1.27
CA ASP A 143 -11.59 -0.62 -0.73
C ASP A 143 -12.42 -1.86 -1.08
N SER A 144 -13.13 -2.42 -0.11
CA SER A 144 -14.02 -3.58 -0.27
C SER A 144 -15.06 -3.40 -1.38
N LYS A 145 -15.58 -2.18 -1.57
CA LYS A 145 -16.47 -1.85 -2.69
C LYS A 145 -15.79 -2.04 -4.05
N VAL A 146 -14.55 -1.56 -4.17
CA VAL A 146 -13.77 -1.69 -5.41
C VAL A 146 -13.36 -3.14 -5.64
N LEU A 147 -13.09 -3.90 -4.57
CA LEU A 147 -12.87 -5.34 -4.70
C LEU A 147 -14.12 -6.05 -5.24
N LEU A 148 -15.31 -5.74 -4.70
CA LEU A 148 -16.57 -6.30 -5.17
C LEU A 148 -16.82 -5.96 -6.65
N ASP A 149 -16.56 -4.72 -7.06
CA ASP A 149 -16.64 -4.30 -8.46
C ASP A 149 -15.74 -5.15 -9.37
N ILE A 150 -14.46 -5.32 -8.99
CA ILE A 150 -13.50 -6.17 -9.70
C ILE A 150 -13.97 -7.64 -9.79
N VAL A 151 -14.57 -8.16 -8.72
CA VAL A 151 -15.10 -9.53 -8.68
C VAL A 151 -16.26 -9.69 -9.66
N LEU A 152 -17.18 -8.73 -9.68
CA LEU A 152 -18.33 -8.72 -10.60
C LEU A 152 -17.90 -8.53 -12.06
N GLU A 153 -16.89 -7.70 -12.33
CA GLU A 153 -16.27 -7.55 -13.65
C GLU A 153 -15.61 -8.85 -14.13
N ALA A 154 -14.94 -9.58 -13.24
CA ALA A 154 -14.30 -10.84 -13.58
C ALA A 154 -15.31 -11.94 -13.93
N SER A 155 -16.45 -11.97 -13.24
CA SER A 155 -17.60 -12.80 -13.58
C SER A 155 -18.86 -12.34 -12.86
N GLU A 156 -19.94 -12.10 -13.60
CA GLU A 156 -21.28 -11.83 -13.02
C GLU A 156 -21.82 -13.01 -12.21
N ARG A 157 -21.29 -14.23 -12.40
CA ARG A 157 -21.63 -15.43 -11.64
C ARG A 157 -20.86 -15.55 -10.33
N ALA A 158 -19.80 -14.77 -10.12
CA ALA A 158 -19.01 -14.83 -8.90
C ALA A 158 -19.84 -14.47 -7.66
N PHE A 159 -19.52 -15.08 -6.52
CA PHE A 159 -20.23 -14.86 -5.28
C PHE A 159 -19.30 -14.29 -4.21
N PHE A 160 -19.71 -13.18 -3.61
CA PHE A 160 -18.90 -12.40 -2.68
C PHE A 160 -19.52 -12.45 -1.28
N ILE A 161 -18.73 -12.88 -0.30
CA ILE A 161 -19.16 -13.07 1.08
C ILE A 161 -18.20 -12.30 1.99
N PRO A 162 -18.66 -11.23 2.68
CA PRO A 162 -17.93 -10.66 3.81
C PRO A 162 -17.65 -11.75 4.85
N ALA A 163 -16.37 -11.99 5.14
CA ALA A 163 -15.92 -13.12 5.96
C ALA A 163 -15.87 -12.76 7.45
N HIS A 164 -16.14 -13.75 8.32
CA HIS A 164 -16.07 -13.69 9.79
C HIS A 164 -16.40 -12.31 10.39
N ILE A 165 -17.61 -11.83 10.08
CA ILE A 165 -18.04 -10.43 10.14
C ILE A 165 -17.96 -9.75 11.52
N TRP A 166 -17.64 -10.45 12.61
CA TRP A 166 -17.62 -9.89 13.96
C TRP A 166 -16.25 -9.74 14.61
N THR A 167 -15.24 -10.40 14.08
CA THR A 167 -13.94 -10.48 14.76
C THR A 167 -13.32 -9.08 14.93
N PRO A 168 -12.76 -8.69 16.10
CA PRO A 168 -12.57 -7.27 16.42
C PRO A 168 -11.74 -6.45 15.42
N TRP A 169 -10.72 -7.05 14.80
CA TRP A 169 -9.75 -6.33 13.96
C TRP A 169 -9.85 -6.57 12.46
N PHE A 170 -10.41 -7.68 11.99
CA PHE A 170 -10.39 -8.02 10.55
C PHE A 170 -11.78 -8.43 10.05
N SER A 171 -12.78 -7.60 10.31
CA SER A 171 -14.15 -7.93 9.93
C SER A 171 -15.01 -6.72 9.66
N LEU A 172 -16.15 -6.99 9.02
CA LEU A 172 -17.14 -5.98 8.63
C LEU A 172 -17.70 -5.22 9.84
N PHE A 173 -18.09 -5.89 10.92
CA PHE A 173 -18.69 -5.30 12.13
C PHE A 173 -17.74 -5.30 13.33
N GLY A 174 -16.45 -5.60 13.15
CA GLY A 174 -15.47 -5.65 14.22
C GLY A 174 -15.40 -4.36 15.05
N SER A 175 -15.26 -4.49 16.36
CA SER A 175 -15.28 -3.36 17.32
C SER A 175 -14.12 -2.36 17.15
N LYS A 176 -13.06 -2.71 16.40
CA LYS A 176 -11.88 -1.84 16.19
C LYS A 176 -11.81 -1.25 14.79
N SER A 177 -11.96 -2.06 13.76
CA SER A 177 -11.77 -1.65 12.35
C SER A 177 -13.05 -1.68 11.51
N GLY A 178 -14.13 -2.30 12.03
CA GLY A 178 -15.38 -2.53 11.32
C GLY A 178 -16.30 -1.31 11.24
N PHE A 179 -17.28 -1.41 10.36
CA PHE A 179 -18.39 -0.50 10.15
C PHE A 179 -19.54 -0.83 11.11
N ASP A 180 -20.54 0.06 11.16
CA ASP A 180 -21.80 -0.20 11.86
C ASP A 180 -22.90 -0.72 10.90
N THR A 181 -22.72 -0.55 9.58
CA THR A 181 -23.67 -0.99 8.53
C THR A 181 -22.96 -1.52 7.28
N LEU A 182 -23.65 -2.30 6.43
CA LEU A 182 -23.12 -2.76 5.14
C LEU A 182 -23.00 -1.60 4.14
N GLU A 183 -23.94 -0.67 4.18
CA GLU A 183 -24.04 0.48 3.28
C GLU A 183 -22.84 1.41 3.40
N GLU A 184 -22.25 1.56 4.59
CA GLU A 184 -21.00 2.30 4.75
C GLU A 184 -19.81 1.60 4.09
N CYS A 185 -19.85 0.27 3.98
CA CYS A 185 -18.77 -0.52 3.39
C CYS A 185 -18.89 -0.56 1.86
N PHE A 186 -20.05 -1.00 1.35
CA PHE A 186 -20.26 -1.32 -0.07
C PHE A 186 -21.04 -0.26 -0.85
N GLU A 187 -21.64 0.72 -0.17
CA GLU A 187 -22.39 1.84 -0.78
C GLU A 187 -23.48 1.34 -1.76
N ASP A 188 -23.46 1.81 -3.00
CA ASP A 188 -24.39 1.43 -4.07
C ASP A 188 -24.25 -0.03 -4.51
N LEU A 189 -23.17 -0.72 -4.14
CA LEU A 189 -22.98 -2.15 -4.42
C LEU A 189 -23.49 -3.08 -3.29
N THR A 190 -23.99 -2.55 -2.17
CA THR A 190 -24.60 -3.36 -1.10
C THR A 190 -25.66 -4.35 -1.60
N PRO A 191 -26.53 -4.03 -2.58
CA PRO A 191 -27.50 -4.99 -3.11
C PRO A 191 -26.91 -6.24 -3.78
N HIS A 192 -25.60 -6.28 -4.04
CA HIS A 192 -24.91 -7.45 -4.58
C HIS A 192 -24.41 -8.41 -3.48
N ILE A 193 -24.51 -8.03 -2.20
CA ILE A 193 -24.21 -8.89 -1.07
C ILE A 193 -25.45 -9.69 -0.70
N TRP A 194 -25.35 -11.01 -0.67
CA TRP A 194 -26.48 -11.90 -0.38
C TRP A 194 -26.28 -12.76 0.87
N ALA A 195 -25.02 -13.04 1.23
CA ALA A 195 -24.67 -13.89 2.35
C ALA A 195 -23.54 -13.26 3.17
N LEU A 196 -23.50 -13.60 4.46
CA LEU A 196 -22.50 -13.13 5.41
C LEU A 196 -21.97 -14.30 6.22
N GLU A 197 -20.65 -14.39 6.36
CA GLU A 197 -20.02 -15.44 7.16
C GLU A 197 -19.86 -14.99 8.62
N THR A 198 -20.44 -15.75 9.54
CA THR A 198 -20.49 -15.41 10.98
C THR A 198 -19.14 -15.57 11.68
N GLY A 199 -18.40 -16.63 11.32
CA GLY A 199 -17.12 -17.02 11.91
C GLY A 199 -17.23 -17.60 13.32
N LEU A 200 -16.12 -18.17 13.80
CA LEU A 200 -15.98 -19.05 14.98
C LEU A 200 -16.27 -18.42 16.37
N SER A 201 -16.89 -17.25 16.45
CA SER A 201 -17.16 -16.56 17.74
C SER A 201 -18.57 -16.00 17.83
N SER A 202 -19.42 -16.27 16.84
CA SER A 202 -20.84 -15.93 16.83
C SER A 202 -21.65 -17.03 16.18
N ASP A 203 -22.93 -17.13 16.52
CA ASP A 203 -23.86 -18.08 15.90
C ASP A 203 -25.11 -17.35 15.36
N PRO A 204 -25.99 -18.02 14.62
CA PRO A 204 -27.21 -17.41 14.09
C PRO A 204 -28.11 -16.81 15.19
N SER A 205 -28.14 -17.39 16.40
CA SER A 205 -28.92 -16.86 17.52
C SER A 205 -28.40 -15.50 17.99
N MET A 206 -27.08 -15.29 18.02
CA MET A 206 -26.49 -13.99 18.33
C MET A 206 -26.78 -12.99 17.21
N ASN A 207 -26.53 -13.39 15.97
CA ASN A 207 -26.62 -12.53 14.79
C ASN A 207 -28.05 -12.03 14.51
N ARG A 208 -29.06 -12.88 14.70
CA ARG A 208 -30.48 -12.55 14.46
C ARG A 208 -31.11 -11.64 15.52
N ARG A 209 -30.31 -11.10 16.44
CA ARG A 209 -30.69 -9.96 17.30
C ARG A 209 -30.56 -8.61 16.59
N LEU A 210 -29.90 -8.56 15.43
CA LEU A 210 -29.76 -7.38 14.58
C LEU A 210 -30.65 -7.52 13.33
N SER A 211 -31.74 -6.75 13.29
CA SER A 211 -32.71 -6.78 12.19
C SER A 211 -32.13 -6.48 10.81
N ALA A 212 -31.06 -5.67 10.76
CA ALA A 212 -30.38 -5.34 9.52
C ALA A 212 -29.81 -6.59 8.80
N LEU A 213 -29.59 -7.69 9.51
CA LEU A 213 -29.09 -8.94 8.93
C LEU A 213 -30.21 -9.84 8.38
N ASP A 214 -31.49 -9.54 8.63
CA ASP A 214 -32.64 -10.39 8.27
C ASP A 214 -32.72 -10.70 6.77
N ASN A 215 -32.27 -9.77 5.93
CA ASN A 215 -32.30 -9.92 4.47
C ASN A 215 -31.14 -10.74 3.90
N TYR A 216 -30.18 -11.17 4.73
CA TYR A 216 -29.00 -11.92 4.32
C TYR A 216 -29.05 -13.35 4.84
N ASN A 217 -28.55 -14.29 4.05
CA ASN A 217 -28.30 -15.64 4.54
C ASN A 217 -27.01 -15.65 5.37
N LEU A 218 -27.08 -16.21 6.56
CA LEU A 218 -25.91 -16.43 7.40
C LEU A 218 -25.30 -17.76 6.99
N VAL A 219 -24.06 -17.71 6.53
CA VAL A 219 -23.26 -18.90 6.19
C VAL A 219 -22.20 -19.11 7.25
N SER A 220 -21.78 -20.36 7.44
CA SER A 220 -20.81 -20.74 8.46
C SER A 220 -19.77 -21.67 7.84
N ASN A 221 -18.49 -21.36 8.02
CA ASN A 221 -17.40 -22.09 7.39
C ASN A 221 -16.22 -22.22 8.33
N SER A 222 -15.46 -23.30 8.19
CA SER A 222 -14.46 -23.64 9.19
C SER A 222 -13.31 -22.63 9.28
N ASP A 223 -12.92 -21.90 8.23
CA ASP A 223 -11.64 -21.19 8.17
C ASP A 223 -10.47 -22.17 8.47
N ALA A 224 -10.48 -23.31 7.77
CA ALA A 224 -9.59 -24.43 8.07
C ALA A 224 -8.12 -24.11 7.76
N HIS A 225 -7.33 -24.00 8.83
CA HIS A 225 -5.86 -23.89 8.77
C HIS A 225 -5.15 -25.27 8.79
N SER A 226 -5.92 -26.36 8.88
CA SER A 226 -5.45 -27.75 8.71
C SER A 226 -6.62 -28.64 8.29
N PRO A 227 -6.38 -29.74 7.53
CA PRO A 227 -7.47 -30.58 7.02
C PRO A 227 -8.36 -31.17 8.12
N SER A 228 -7.79 -31.48 9.29
CA SER A 228 -8.52 -32.01 10.44
C SER A 228 -9.54 -31.05 11.05
N LYS A 229 -9.44 -29.76 10.75
CA LYS A 229 -10.33 -28.71 11.26
C LYS A 229 -11.53 -28.44 10.34
N LEU A 230 -11.61 -29.11 9.18
CA LEU A 230 -12.80 -29.09 8.32
C LEU A 230 -14.05 -29.53 9.10
N GLY A 231 -15.17 -28.90 8.79
CA GLY A 231 -16.49 -29.26 9.34
C GLY A 231 -16.72 -28.87 10.79
N ARG A 232 -15.83 -28.06 11.41
CA ARG A 232 -16.14 -27.40 12.70
C ARG A 232 -17.22 -26.35 12.54
N GLU A 233 -17.30 -25.77 11.34
CA GLU A 233 -18.39 -24.95 10.83
C GLU A 233 -18.64 -25.36 9.38
N ALA A 234 -19.89 -25.42 8.97
CA ALA A 234 -20.28 -25.81 7.61
C ALA A 234 -21.72 -25.39 7.30
N ASN A 235 -22.13 -25.57 6.04
CA ASN A 235 -23.43 -25.22 5.52
C ASN A 235 -24.18 -26.47 5.05
N ILE A 236 -25.50 -26.51 5.27
CA ILE A 236 -26.36 -27.63 4.89
C ILE A 236 -27.23 -27.21 3.70
N PHE A 237 -27.09 -27.93 2.59
CA PHE A 237 -27.83 -27.69 1.35
C PHE A 237 -28.81 -28.82 1.09
N ASP A 238 -29.95 -28.51 0.49
CA ASP A 238 -30.82 -29.45 -0.21
C ASP A 238 -31.16 -28.92 -1.61
N THR A 239 -30.26 -29.17 -2.55
CA THR A 239 -30.36 -28.68 -3.93
C THR A 239 -29.63 -29.63 -4.89
N ALA A 240 -29.48 -29.27 -6.17
CA ALA A 240 -28.62 -30.01 -7.09
C ALA A 240 -27.14 -29.76 -6.75
N LEU A 241 -26.28 -30.75 -6.99
CA LEU A 241 -24.85 -30.65 -6.67
C LEU A 241 -24.09 -29.95 -7.82
N ASP A 242 -24.25 -28.64 -7.91
CA ASP A 242 -23.51 -27.77 -8.84
C ASP A 242 -23.40 -26.34 -8.29
N TYR A 243 -22.50 -25.55 -8.88
CA TYR A 243 -22.20 -24.19 -8.42
C TYR A 243 -23.45 -23.28 -8.42
N ASP A 244 -24.19 -23.24 -9.53
CA ASP A 244 -25.29 -22.28 -9.72
C ASP A 244 -26.42 -22.52 -8.72
N HIS A 245 -26.73 -23.80 -8.43
CA HIS A 245 -27.73 -24.17 -7.43
C HIS A 245 -27.29 -23.85 -6.00
N MET A 246 -26.00 -24.01 -5.68
CA MET A 246 -25.45 -23.61 -4.38
C MET A 246 -25.49 -22.09 -4.19
N ILE A 247 -25.06 -21.33 -5.20
CA ILE A 247 -25.11 -19.85 -5.16
C ILE A 247 -26.56 -19.37 -5.05
N ARG A 248 -27.49 -19.95 -5.81
CA ARG A 248 -28.91 -19.61 -5.71
C ARG A 248 -29.46 -19.90 -4.32
N ALA A 249 -29.08 -21.01 -3.71
CA ALA A 249 -29.49 -21.35 -2.34
C ALA A 249 -28.95 -20.34 -1.31
N MET A 250 -27.68 -19.95 -1.41
CA MET A 250 -27.11 -18.91 -0.53
C MET A 250 -27.64 -17.50 -0.84
N SER A 251 -28.19 -17.26 -2.03
CA SER A 251 -28.75 -15.97 -2.40
C SER A 251 -30.22 -15.81 -2.01
N GLN A 252 -31.04 -16.81 -2.32
CA GLN A 252 -32.51 -16.77 -2.21
C GLN A 252 -33.04 -17.54 -0.99
N GLY A 253 -32.20 -18.35 -0.34
CA GLY A 253 -32.58 -19.20 0.79
C GLY A 253 -33.33 -20.49 0.43
N ASP A 254 -33.73 -20.68 -0.84
CA ASP A 254 -34.37 -21.91 -1.34
C ASP A 254 -33.31 -23.00 -1.55
N GLY A 255 -33.47 -24.13 -0.86
CA GLY A 255 -32.45 -25.18 -0.81
C GLY A 255 -31.29 -24.94 0.17
N PHE A 256 -31.27 -23.83 0.93
CA PHE A 256 -30.36 -23.64 2.07
C PHE A 256 -31.08 -24.01 3.36
N GLN A 257 -30.64 -25.07 4.05
CA GLN A 257 -31.37 -25.65 5.19
C GLN A 257 -30.92 -25.06 6.53
N GLY A 258 -29.65 -24.67 6.64
CA GLY A 258 -29.09 -24.22 7.90
C GLY A 258 -27.57 -24.38 7.96
N THR A 259 -27.02 -24.20 9.14
CA THR A 259 -25.57 -24.23 9.39
C THR A 259 -25.19 -25.20 10.50
N ILE A 260 -23.96 -25.68 10.43
CA ILE A 260 -23.26 -26.36 11.51
C ILE A 260 -22.34 -25.31 12.12
N GLU A 261 -22.44 -25.11 13.42
CA GLU A 261 -21.77 -24.03 14.13
C GLU A 261 -20.75 -24.57 15.13
N PHE A 262 -19.65 -23.84 15.24
CA PHE A 262 -18.76 -23.93 16.38
C PHE A 262 -19.45 -23.25 17.58
N PHE A 263 -19.23 -23.76 18.79
CA PHE A 263 -19.76 -23.06 19.97
C PHE A 263 -19.10 -21.68 20.06
N PRO A 264 -19.85 -20.58 19.99
CA PRO A 264 -19.26 -19.25 19.93
C PRO A 264 -18.43 -18.95 21.19
N GLU A 265 -18.77 -19.55 22.33
CA GLU A 265 -18.02 -19.43 23.58
C GLU A 265 -16.63 -20.07 23.53
N GLU A 266 -16.40 -21.07 22.66
CA GLU A 266 -15.06 -21.61 22.43
C GLU A 266 -14.20 -20.62 21.62
N GLY A 267 -14.85 -19.70 20.90
CA GLY A 267 -14.21 -18.65 20.12
C GLY A 267 -13.23 -17.77 20.91
N LYS A 268 -12.08 -17.50 20.28
CA LYS A 268 -10.97 -16.71 20.85
C LYS A 268 -11.36 -15.33 21.40
N TYR A 269 -12.39 -14.73 20.84
CA TYR A 269 -12.78 -13.34 21.08
C TYR A 269 -14.24 -13.22 21.48
N HIS A 270 -14.83 -14.27 22.05
CA HIS A 270 -16.24 -14.26 22.42
C HIS A 270 -16.58 -13.19 23.46
N LEU A 271 -15.95 -13.26 24.63
CA LEU A 271 -16.12 -12.27 25.71
C LEU A 271 -15.09 -11.15 25.64
N ASP A 272 -15.41 -10.06 26.34
CA ASP A 272 -14.45 -9.00 26.58
C ASP A 272 -13.35 -9.49 27.51
N GLY A 273 -12.14 -8.97 27.32
CA GLY A 273 -11.12 -9.29 28.30
C GLY A 273 -9.76 -8.66 28.12
N HIS A 274 -8.90 -9.05 29.04
CA HIS A 274 -7.49 -8.68 29.08
C HIS A 274 -6.68 -9.89 29.54
N ARG A 275 -6.06 -10.57 28.57
CA ARG A 275 -5.36 -11.84 28.72
C ARG A 275 -4.28 -11.79 29.81
N LYS A 276 -3.49 -10.71 29.83
CA LYS A 276 -2.37 -10.58 30.80
C LYS A 276 -2.85 -10.52 32.25
N CYS A 277 -4.06 -10.02 32.48
CA CYS A 277 -4.68 -9.97 33.81
C CYS A 277 -5.64 -11.14 34.06
N GLN A 278 -5.86 -12.03 33.09
CA GLN A 278 -6.87 -13.08 33.13
C GLN A 278 -8.27 -12.53 33.47
N MET A 279 -8.57 -11.33 32.99
CA MET A 279 -9.89 -10.72 33.16
C MET A 279 -10.77 -11.09 31.98
N ARG A 280 -11.94 -11.62 32.30
CA ARG A 280 -12.97 -12.04 31.36
C ARG A 280 -14.30 -11.49 31.84
N LEU A 281 -14.96 -10.71 31.01
CA LEU A 281 -16.12 -9.91 31.39
C LEU A 281 -17.22 -10.03 30.33
N ASN A 282 -18.47 -10.08 30.79
CA ASN A 282 -19.63 -9.94 29.92
C ASN A 282 -19.86 -8.45 29.57
N PRO A 283 -20.64 -8.14 28.50
CA PRO A 283 -20.86 -6.77 28.05
C PRO A 283 -21.34 -5.83 29.17
N GLY A 284 -22.32 -6.27 29.97
CA GLY A 284 -22.82 -5.50 31.12
C GLY A 284 -21.77 -5.22 32.20
N GLU A 285 -20.85 -6.15 32.44
CA GLU A 285 -19.76 -5.98 33.40
C GLU A 285 -18.73 -4.99 32.85
N THR A 286 -18.33 -5.14 31.59
CA THR A 286 -17.42 -4.21 30.90
C THR A 286 -17.96 -2.78 30.88
N ASN A 287 -19.25 -2.60 30.63
CA ASN A 287 -19.92 -1.32 30.67
C ASN A 287 -19.88 -0.69 32.07
N SER A 288 -20.04 -1.49 33.13
CA SER A 288 -19.89 -1.02 34.51
C SER A 288 -18.47 -0.53 34.83
N TYR A 289 -17.45 -1.11 34.19
CA TYR A 289 -16.05 -0.68 34.29
C TYR A 289 -15.62 0.33 33.20
N LYS A 290 -16.56 0.83 32.38
CA LYS A 290 -16.32 1.78 31.28
C LYS A 290 -15.25 1.31 30.29
N GLY A 291 -15.22 0.01 29.98
CA GLY A 291 -14.27 -0.56 29.01
C GLY A 291 -12.83 -0.68 29.52
N ILE A 292 -12.60 -0.51 30.83
CA ILE A 292 -11.27 -0.56 31.45
C ILE A 292 -11.12 -1.82 32.32
N CYS A 293 -9.97 -2.47 32.24
CA CYS A 293 -9.61 -3.61 33.06
C CYS A 293 -9.51 -3.20 34.54
N PRO A 294 -10.34 -3.79 35.44
CA PRO A 294 -10.34 -3.42 36.86
C PRO A 294 -9.04 -3.80 37.58
N SER A 295 -8.27 -4.75 37.04
CA SER A 295 -7.02 -5.21 37.65
C SER A 295 -5.82 -4.29 37.38
N CYS A 296 -5.77 -3.60 36.23
CA CYS A 296 -4.57 -2.86 35.82
C CYS A 296 -4.82 -1.46 35.25
N GLY A 297 -6.09 -1.07 35.03
CA GLY A 297 -6.46 0.24 34.50
C GLY A 297 -6.23 0.43 33.00
N LYS A 298 -5.86 -0.61 32.24
CA LYS A 298 -5.73 -0.55 30.76
C LYS A 298 -7.07 -0.88 30.07
N GLY A 299 -7.26 -0.45 28.84
CA GLY A 299 -8.45 -0.80 28.04
C GLY A 299 -8.62 -2.32 27.85
N LEU A 300 -9.87 -2.76 27.77
CA LEU A 300 -10.24 -4.15 27.46
C LEU A 300 -10.30 -4.35 25.94
N THR A 301 -10.02 -5.57 25.48
CA THR A 301 -10.39 -6.01 24.14
C THR A 301 -11.89 -6.30 24.16
N ILE A 302 -12.65 -5.55 23.35
CA ILE A 302 -14.11 -5.75 23.22
C ILE A 302 -14.36 -6.97 22.33
N GLY A 303 -15.02 -7.98 22.90
CA GLY A 303 -15.33 -9.24 22.26
C GLY A 303 -16.54 -9.17 21.34
N VAL A 304 -16.78 -10.28 20.64
CA VAL A 304 -17.85 -10.46 19.67
C VAL A 304 -19.22 -10.34 20.33
N LEU A 305 -19.42 -10.94 21.50
CA LEU A 305 -20.71 -10.87 22.20
C LEU A 305 -21.10 -9.42 22.51
N HIS A 306 -20.16 -8.60 22.97
CA HIS A 306 -20.40 -7.18 23.25
C HIS A 306 -20.69 -6.42 21.97
N ARG A 307 -19.89 -6.64 20.91
CA ARG A 307 -20.10 -5.92 19.65
C ARG A 307 -21.44 -6.26 19.00
N VAL A 308 -21.89 -7.51 19.09
CA VAL A 308 -23.25 -7.90 18.70
C VAL A 308 -24.27 -7.18 19.56
N ASP A 309 -24.10 -7.15 20.89
CA ASP A 309 -25.01 -6.46 21.82
C ASP A 309 -25.13 -4.96 21.52
N ASP A 310 -24.02 -4.29 21.18
CA ASP A 310 -23.98 -2.87 20.83
C ASP A 310 -24.81 -2.53 19.58
N LEU A 311 -24.77 -3.41 18.57
CA LEU A 311 -25.47 -3.19 17.31
C LEU A 311 -26.90 -3.73 17.32
N SER A 312 -27.18 -4.74 18.14
CA SER A 312 -28.48 -5.41 18.19
C SER A 312 -29.62 -4.45 18.53
N ASP A 313 -30.73 -4.60 17.83
CA ASP A 313 -31.97 -3.84 18.05
C ASP A 313 -33.10 -4.70 18.64
N ARG A 314 -32.81 -5.98 18.92
CA ARG A 314 -33.74 -6.96 19.52
C ARG A 314 -33.09 -7.74 20.66
N ASP A 315 -33.87 -8.04 21.70
CA ASP A 315 -33.46 -8.94 22.78
C ASP A 315 -33.64 -10.41 22.42
N VAL A 316 -34.66 -10.72 21.62
CA VAL A 316 -35.01 -12.08 21.21
C VAL A 316 -34.69 -12.24 19.72
N PRO A 317 -33.91 -13.26 19.33
CA PRO A 317 -33.53 -13.46 17.94
C PRO A 317 -34.69 -13.98 17.08
N GLU A 318 -34.70 -13.57 15.82
CA GLU A 318 -35.64 -14.06 14.80
C GLU A 318 -34.95 -15.08 13.87
N LEU A 319 -35.04 -16.37 14.24
CA LEU A 319 -34.42 -17.45 13.47
C LEU A 319 -35.29 -17.83 12.27
N SER A 320 -34.70 -17.77 11.08
CA SER A 320 -35.34 -18.18 9.81
C SER A 320 -34.93 -19.56 9.32
N LYS A 321 -33.85 -20.13 9.87
CA LYS A 321 -33.25 -21.43 9.53
C LYS A 321 -32.74 -22.12 10.78
N ASP A 322 -32.61 -23.43 10.73
CA ASP A 322 -32.04 -24.23 11.82
C ASP A 322 -30.50 -24.11 11.84
N PHE A 323 -29.90 -24.32 13.01
CA PHE A 323 -28.45 -24.44 13.15
C PHE A 323 -28.10 -25.48 14.22
N TYR A 324 -26.90 -26.06 14.13
CA TYR A 324 -26.46 -27.14 14.99
C TYR A 324 -25.08 -26.84 15.58
N SER A 325 -25.00 -26.54 16.88
CA SER A 325 -23.71 -26.35 17.57
C SER A 325 -23.07 -27.69 17.91
N LEU A 326 -21.90 -27.97 17.34
CA LEU A 326 -21.21 -29.26 17.48
C LEU A 326 -19.84 -29.12 18.14
N ILE A 327 -19.45 -30.17 18.87
CA ILE A 327 -18.10 -30.38 19.37
C ILE A 327 -17.46 -31.47 18.50
N PRO A 328 -16.27 -31.24 17.90
CA PRO A 328 -15.61 -32.26 17.09
C PRO A 328 -15.43 -33.57 17.86
N LEU A 329 -15.62 -34.70 17.18
CA LEU A 329 -15.60 -36.02 17.83
C LEU A 329 -14.28 -36.30 18.54
N THR A 330 -13.16 -35.82 17.98
CA THR A 330 -11.84 -35.93 18.62
C THR A 330 -11.74 -35.15 19.94
N GLU A 331 -12.44 -34.03 20.07
CA GLU A 331 -12.48 -33.24 21.32
C GLU A 331 -13.37 -33.95 22.37
N ILE A 332 -14.52 -34.50 21.96
CA ILE A 332 -15.36 -35.33 22.85
C ILE A 332 -14.55 -36.52 23.38
N LEU A 333 -13.85 -37.24 22.49
CA LEU A 333 -12.99 -38.35 22.88
C LEU A 333 -11.82 -37.90 23.76
N SER A 334 -11.28 -36.70 23.51
CA SER A 334 -10.22 -36.11 24.33
C SER A 334 -10.67 -35.91 25.78
N GLU A 335 -11.87 -35.37 25.99
CA GLU A 335 -12.49 -35.22 27.31
C GLU A 335 -12.70 -36.58 27.98
N LEU A 336 -13.34 -37.53 27.28
CA LEU A 336 -13.66 -38.86 27.80
C LEU A 336 -12.44 -39.67 28.24
N PHE A 337 -11.31 -39.51 27.55
CA PHE A 337 -10.07 -40.23 27.84
C PHE A 337 -9.01 -39.42 28.58
N SER A 338 -9.32 -38.16 28.90
CA SER A 338 -8.43 -37.19 29.58
C SER A 338 -7.02 -37.12 28.96
N CYS A 339 -6.97 -37.08 27.63
CA CYS A 339 -5.72 -36.96 26.86
C CYS A 339 -5.98 -36.13 25.60
N GLY A 340 -4.97 -35.42 25.08
CA GLY A 340 -5.18 -34.48 23.96
C GLY A 340 -5.80 -35.10 22.69
N PRO A 341 -6.51 -34.28 21.89
CA PRO A 341 -7.32 -34.74 20.76
C PRO A 341 -6.47 -35.35 19.62
N SER A 342 -5.21 -34.94 19.48
CA SER A 342 -4.27 -35.46 18.47
C SER A 342 -3.47 -36.69 18.94
N THR A 343 -3.75 -37.23 20.12
CA THR A 343 -3.01 -38.39 20.63
C THR A 343 -3.31 -39.65 19.83
N LYS A 344 -2.32 -40.54 19.68
CA LYS A 344 -2.50 -41.85 19.00
C LYS A 344 -3.67 -42.66 19.56
N LYS A 345 -3.95 -42.53 20.87
CA LYS A 345 -5.07 -43.19 21.54
C LYS A 345 -6.41 -42.66 21.01
N VAL A 346 -6.62 -41.35 21.02
CA VAL A 346 -7.85 -40.72 20.51
C VAL A 346 -8.01 -41.00 19.02
N MET A 347 -6.96 -40.78 18.22
CA MET A 347 -7.02 -41.00 16.78
C MET A 347 -7.32 -42.47 16.42
N SER A 348 -6.75 -43.45 17.13
CA SER A 348 -7.06 -44.86 16.88
C SER A 348 -8.53 -45.21 17.18
N ILE A 349 -9.14 -44.57 18.18
CA ILE A 349 -10.55 -44.78 18.53
C ILE A 349 -11.44 -44.06 17.53
N TYR A 350 -11.07 -42.83 17.16
CA TYR A 350 -11.74 -42.05 16.12
C TYR A 350 -11.82 -42.85 14.81
N GLU A 351 -10.71 -43.41 14.32
CA GLU A 351 -10.72 -44.22 13.10
C GLU A 351 -11.57 -45.51 13.24
N ASP A 352 -11.58 -46.17 14.40
CA ASP A 352 -12.44 -47.36 14.64
C ASP A 352 -13.93 -47.01 14.69
N LEU A 353 -14.28 -45.83 15.23
CA LEU A 353 -15.65 -45.32 15.21
C LEU A 353 -16.08 -44.98 13.79
N LEU A 354 -15.23 -44.27 13.03
CA LEU A 354 -15.50 -43.97 11.63
C LEU A 354 -15.73 -45.24 10.82
N ALA A 355 -14.83 -46.23 10.93
CA ALA A 355 -14.94 -47.50 10.23
C ALA A 355 -16.21 -48.29 10.57
N GLY A 356 -16.73 -48.16 11.79
CA GLY A 356 -17.92 -48.89 12.24
C GLY A 356 -19.25 -48.16 12.08
N LEU A 357 -19.24 -46.83 12.15
CA LEU A 357 -20.46 -46.00 12.25
C LEU A 357 -20.65 -45.01 11.09
N GLY A 358 -19.62 -44.80 10.26
CA GLY A 358 -19.66 -43.83 9.16
C GLY A 358 -18.96 -42.50 9.48
N PRO A 359 -19.13 -41.47 8.62
CA PRO A 359 -18.45 -40.19 8.77
C PRO A 359 -18.77 -39.44 10.07
N GLU A 360 -17.87 -38.56 10.50
CA GLU A 360 -17.98 -37.84 11.78
C GLU A 360 -19.29 -37.07 11.94
N LEU A 361 -19.67 -36.22 10.98
CA LEU A 361 -20.87 -35.40 11.08
C LEU A 361 -22.14 -36.26 11.13
N HIS A 362 -22.14 -37.40 10.42
CA HIS A 362 -23.23 -38.37 10.50
C HIS A 362 -23.35 -38.97 11.92
N ILE A 363 -22.23 -39.33 12.55
CA ILE A 363 -22.21 -39.81 13.95
C ILE A 363 -22.73 -38.71 14.89
N LEU A 364 -22.27 -37.47 14.71
CA LEU A 364 -22.59 -36.36 15.61
C LEU A 364 -24.04 -35.88 15.47
N MET A 365 -24.64 -35.91 14.27
CA MET A 365 -25.96 -35.32 14.00
C MET A 365 -27.07 -36.34 13.83
N ASP A 366 -26.89 -37.33 12.95
CA ASP A 366 -28.02 -38.13 12.44
C ASP A 366 -28.14 -39.49 13.13
N LEU A 367 -27.01 -40.11 13.48
CA LEU A 367 -26.99 -41.51 13.90
C LEU A 367 -27.75 -41.70 15.22
N PRO A 368 -28.62 -42.73 15.34
CA PRO A 368 -29.34 -42.99 16.58
C PRO A 368 -28.39 -43.27 17.76
N LEU A 369 -28.69 -42.68 18.93
CA LEU A 369 -27.86 -42.81 20.14
C LEU A 369 -27.62 -44.27 20.55
N LYS A 370 -28.56 -45.17 20.27
CA LYS A 370 -28.44 -46.61 20.55
C LYS A 370 -27.32 -47.28 19.74
N ASP A 371 -27.14 -46.86 18.50
CA ASP A 371 -26.10 -47.44 17.62
C ASP A 371 -24.72 -46.91 18.01
N ILE A 372 -24.65 -45.63 18.41
CA ILE A 372 -23.46 -45.03 19.04
C ILE A 372 -23.10 -45.76 20.33
N GLU A 373 -24.08 -46.07 21.18
CA GLU A 373 -23.86 -46.78 22.44
C GLU A 373 -23.28 -48.18 22.22
N ILE A 374 -23.77 -48.91 21.21
CA ILE A 374 -23.31 -50.28 20.91
C ILE A 374 -21.83 -50.31 20.53
N LYS A 375 -21.36 -49.36 19.71
CA LYS A 375 -19.98 -49.35 19.19
C LYS A 375 -19.03 -48.46 20.02
N GLY A 376 -19.47 -47.27 20.40
CA GLY A 376 -18.69 -46.25 21.11
C GLY A 376 -18.88 -46.22 22.63
N GLY A 377 -19.86 -46.96 23.15
CA GLY A 377 -20.13 -47.08 24.58
C GLY A 377 -21.06 -46.00 25.13
N ILE A 378 -21.58 -46.26 26.34
CA ILE A 378 -22.59 -45.44 27.03
C ILE A 378 -22.12 -43.99 27.22
N LEU A 379 -20.85 -43.79 27.55
CA LEU A 379 -20.31 -42.45 27.82
C LEU A 379 -20.29 -41.58 26.57
N LEU A 380 -19.89 -42.13 25.41
CA LEU A 380 -19.90 -41.39 24.15
C LEU A 380 -21.33 -41.07 23.69
N ALA A 381 -22.25 -42.04 23.80
CA ALA A 381 -23.66 -41.80 23.48
C ALA A 381 -24.28 -40.72 24.37
N LYS A 382 -23.98 -40.72 25.67
CA LYS A 382 -24.44 -39.69 26.61
C LYS A 382 -23.82 -38.31 26.30
N ALA A 383 -22.54 -38.28 25.93
CA ALA A 383 -21.84 -37.06 25.54
C ALA A 383 -22.51 -36.42 24.30
N ILE A 384 -22.78 -37.23 23.27
CA ILE A 384 -23.46 -36.77 22.05
C ILE A 384 -24.91 -36.36 22.33
N ASP A 385 -25.66 -37.07 23.18
CA ASP A 385 -27.03 -36.66 23.59
C ASP A 385 -27.02 -35.29 24.28
N ARG A 386 -26.07 -35.05 25.20
CA ARG A 386 -25.90 -33.76 25.87
C ARG A 386 -25.59 -32.64 24.88
N MET A 387 -24.64 -32.87 23.97
CA MET A 387 -24.28 -31.92 22.93
C MET A 387 -25.49 -31.60 22.03
N ARG A 388 -26.20 -32.61 21.50
CA ARG A 388 -27.39 -32.44 20.66
C ARG A 388 -28.52 -31.67 21.35
N ARG A 389 -28.59 -31.72 22.68
CA ARG A 389 -29.56 -30.95 23.51
C ARG A 389 -29.01 -29.63 24.02
N ASN A 390 -27.81 -29.22 23.60
CA ASN A 390 -27.11 -28.03 24.06
C ASN A 390 -26.91 -27.98 25.60
N GLN A 391 -26.78 -29.15 26.23
CA GLN A 391 -26.52 -29.31 27.66
C GLN A 391 -25.02 -29.37 27.93
N VAL A 392 -24.35 -28.25 27.72
CA VAL A 392 -22.89 -28.12 27.81
C VAL A 392 -22.46 -27.12 28.88
N ILE A 393 -21.29 -27.33 29.47
CA ILE A 393 -20.63 -26.42 30.40
C ILE A 393 -19.68 -25.54 29.59
N ARG A 394 -19.83 -24.22 29.74
CA ARG A 394 -19.10 -23.22 28.95
C ARG A 394 -18.00 -22.57 29.78
N LEU A 395 -16.79 -22.59 29.27
CA LEU A 395 -15.69 -21.74 29.71
C LEU A 395 -15.32 -20.84 28.55
N GLU A 396 -15.90 -19.67 28.51
CA GLU A 396 -15.84 -18.72 27.41
C GLU A 396 -14.40 -18.20 27.14
N GLY A 397 -14.04 -18.10 25.87
CA GLY A 397 -12.81 -17.50 25.37
C GLY A 397 -12.85 -15.97 25.37
N TYR A 398 -11.66 -15.36 25.39
CA TYR A 398 -11.49 -13.90 25.49
C TYR A 398 -10.08 -13.47 25.06
N ASP A 399 -9.96 -12.25 24.52
CA ASP A 399 -8.68 -11.61 24.16
C ASP A 399 -7.66 -12.55 23.49
N GLY A 400 -8.13 -13.40 22.58
CA GLY A 400 -7.37 -14.32 21.72
C GLY A 400 -7.03 -15.68 22.33
N GLU A 401 -7.55 -15.98 23.53
CA GLU A 401 -7.54 -17.33 24.11
C GLU A 401 -8.84 -18.06 23.75
N TYR A 402 -8.72 -19.28 23.22
CA TYR A 402 -9.88 -20.14 22.99
C TYR A 402 -10.56 -20.48 24.33
N GLY A 403 -11.88 -20.51 24.31
CA GLY A 403 -12.67 -21.11 25.37
C GLY A 403 -12.60 -22.63 25.36
N ILE A 404 -13.36 -23.26 26.23
CA ILE A 404 -13.48 -24.71 26.35
C ILE A 404 -14.94 -25.05 26.61
N ILE A 405 -15.49 -26.00 25.85
CA ILE A 405 -16.81 -26.59 26.09
C ILE A 405 -16.62 -27.97 26.70
N HIS A 406 -17.23 -28.21 27.86
CA HIS A 406 -17.23 -29.50 28.54
C HIS A 406 -18.60 -30.15 28.52
N LEU A 407 -18.64 -31.47 28.37
CA LEU A 407 -19.87 -32.26 28.42
C LEU A 407 -20.12 -32.85 29.82
N PHE A 408 -19.10 -32.93 30.66
CA PHE A 408 -19.19 -33.49 32.01
C PHE A 408 -18.45 -32.62 33.03
N ASP A 409 -18.96 -32.60 34.27
CA ASP A 409 -18.21 -32.07 35.40
C ASP A 409 -17.04 -33.01 35.78
N GLU A 410 -15.94 -32.45 36.29
CA GLU A 410 -14.77 -33.24 36.75
C GLU A 410 -15.12 -34.30 37.80
N SER A 411 -16.11 -34.01 38.65
CA SER A 411 -16.61 -34.94 39.67
C SER A 411 -17.42 -36.09 39.06
N GLU A 412 -18.26 -35.81 38.05
CA GLU A 412 -19.04 -36.80 37.32
C GLU A 412 -18.12 -37.75 36.54
N MET A 413 -17.09 -37.20 35.88
CA MET A 413 -16.07 -37.98 35.17
C MET A 413 -15.31 -38.94 36.09
N SER A 414 -14.98 -38.50 37.31
CA SER A 414 -14.26 -39.31 38.30
C SER A 414 -15.11 -40.48 38.82
N GLU A 415 -16.42 -40.29 38.98
CA GLU A 415 -17.36 -41.36 39.37
C GLU A 415 -17.61 -42.36 38.23
N LEU A 416 -17.76 -41.86 36.99
CA LEU A 416 -18.01 -42.67 35.80
C LEU A 416 -16.77 -43.51 35.39
N ALA A 417 -15.57 -42.96 35.53
CA ALA A 417 -14.32 -43.71 35.34
C ALA A 417 -14.13 -44.86 36.35
N GLY A 418 -14.73 -44.73 37.55
CA GLY A 418 -14.72 -45.76 38.59
C GLY A 418 -15.64 -46.96 38.31
N GLN A 419 -16.65 -46.81 37.45
CA GLN A 419 -17.61 -47.87 37.12
C GLN A 419 -17.26 -48.69 35.85
N THR A 420 -16.26 -48.28 35.07
CA THR A 420 -15.87 -48.94 33.82
C THR A 420 -14.88 -50.10 34.00
N THR A 421 -15.36 -51.27 34.40
CA THR A 421 -14.65 -52.55 34.17
C THR A 421 -14.95 -53.12 32.79
N LEU A 422 -14.38 -52.57 31.71
CA LEU A 422 -14.57 -53.16 30.36
C LEU A 422 -13.41 -53.00 29.36
N PHE A 423 -12.27 -52.41 29.75
CA PHE A 423 -11.07 -52.41 28.90
C PHE A 423 -9.95 -53.23 29.53
N ARG A 424 -9.64 -54.39 28.93
CA ARG A 424 -8.58 -55.30 29.38
C ARG A 424 -7.27 -54.95 28.65
N SER A 425 -6.29 -54.41 29.36
CA SER A 425 -4.87 -54.49 28.96
C SER A 425 -3.90 -54.24 30.14
N PRO A 426 -2.66 -54.75 30.08
CA PRO A 426 -1.90 -55.17 31.25
C PRO A 426 -1.19 -54.03 31.99
N LYS A 427 -1.15 -54.18 33.32
CA LYS A 427 -0.55 -53.27 34.30
C LYS A 427 0.88 -52.85 33.95
N LYS A 428 1.16 -51.54 34.00
CA LYS A 428 2.46 -51.01 34.43
C LYS A 428 2.33 -49.68 35.18
N SER A 429 3.26 -49.50 36.11
CA SER A 429 3.26 -48.67 37.31
C SER A 429 3.16 -47.15 37.10
N LEU A 430 2.28 -46.52 37.90
CA LEU A 430 2.18 -45.08 38.08
C LEU A 430 3.31 -44.56 39.00
N LYS A 431 4.03 -43.51 38.56
CA LYS A 431 4.78 -42.60 39.44
C LYS A 431 3.92 -41.37 39.70
N LYS A 432 3.87 -40.92 40.95
CA LYS A 432 3.08 -39.78 41.46
C LYS A 432 3.52 -38.45 40.84
N PRO A 433 2.58 -37.53 40.51
CA PRO A 433 2.86 -36.11 40.36
C PRO A 433 2.77 -35.36 41.70
N VAL A 434 3.51 -34.27 41.78
CA VAL A 434 3.71 -33.39 42.93
C VAL A 434 2.60 -32.33 43.00
N GLU A 435 1.98 -32.18 44.17
CA GLU A 435 0.98 -31.14 44.47
C GLU A 435 1.59 -29.73 44.40
N LYS A 436 0.97 -28.82 43.64
CA LYS A 436 1.15 -27.37 43.79
C LYS A 436 -0.13 -26.77 44.39
N ARG A 437 0.00 -26.28 45.62
CA ARG A 437 -1.04 -25.52 46.35
C ARG A 437 -1.27 -24.15 45.71
N VAL A 438 -2.50 -23.89 45.27
CA VAL A 438 -2.99 -22.53 44.95
C VAL A 438 -3.54 -21.91 46.25
N LYS A 439 -3.02 -20.74 46.63
CA LYS A 439 -3.51 -19.95 47.77
C LYS A 439 -4.65 -19.04 47.30
N LYS A 440 -5.83 -19.14 47.93
CA LYS A 440 -6.90 -18.13 47.83
C LYS A 440 -6.51 -16.88 48.62
N PRO A 441 -6.74 -15.64 48.12
CA PRO A 441 -6.75 -14.45 48.96
C PRO A 441 -8.15 -14.21 49.55
N PRO A 442 -8.26 -13.67 50.77
CA PRO A 442 -9.54 -13.31 51.38
C PRO A 442 -9.98 -11.90 50.96
N VAL A 443 -11.28 -11.73 50.71
CA VAL A 443 -11.93 -10.42 50.59
C VAL A 443 -12.58 -10.11 51.94
N GLU A 444 -12.08 -9.11 52.63
CA GLU A 444 -12.82 -8.38 53.68
C GLU A 444 -12.77 -6.89 53.35
N LEU A 445 -13.96 -6.31 53.19
CA LEU A 445 -14.19 -4.88 53.02
C LEU A 445 -13.97 -4.14 54.35
N PRO A 446 -13.21 -3.04 54.38
CA PRO A 446 -13.36 -2.04 55.43
C PRO A 446 -14.13 -0.83 54.89
N THR A 447 -15.32 -0.64 55.44
CA THR A 447 -16.00 0.65 55.50
C THR A 447 -15.19 1.62 56.37
N LYS A 448 -14.83 2.80 55.85
CA LYS A 448 -14.80 4.05 56.66
C LYS A 448 -14.62 5.30 55.80
N ASP A 449 -15.44 6.27 56.15
CA ASP A 449 -15.53 7.64 55.67
C ASP A 449 -14.19 8.38 55.71
N ARG A 450 -13.99 9.25 54.71
CA ARG A 450 -13.22 10.49 54.85
C ARG A 450 -13.64 11.49 53.77
N GLU A 451 -14.27 12.54 54.25
CA GLU A 451 -14.53 13.82 53.58
C GLU A 451 -13.22 14.43 53.05
N GLY A 452 -13.28 15.12 51.90
CA GLY A 452 -12.16 15.94 51.42
C GLY A 452 -12.24 16.40 49.97
N SER A 453 -12.88 17.56 49.78
CA SER A 453 -12.75 18.52 48.66
C SER A 453 -13.05 18.05 47.23
N HIS A 454 -14.28 18.38 46.79
CA HIS A 454 -14.62 18.56 45.38
C HIS A 454 -13.80 19.69 44.77
N VAL A 455 -13.07 19.39 43.69
CA VAL A 455 -12.77 20.38 42.64
C VAL A 455 -13.49 19.88 41.39
N GLU A 456 -14.60 20.54 41.06
CA GLU A 456 -15.29 20.37 39.78
C GLU A 456 -14.34 20.80 38.66
N ILE A 457 -13.88 19.85 37.85
CA ILE A 457 -13.36 20.16 36.52
C ILE A 457 -14.57 20.13 35.58
N GLN A 458 -15.10 21.31 35.28
CA GLN A 458 -16.09 21.51 34.23
C GLN A 458 -15.44 21.21 32.87
N PHE A 459 -15.92 20.17 32.20
CA PHE A 459 -15.67 19.98 30.77
C PHE A 459 -16.43 21.05 29.98
N PRO A 460 -15.83 21.70 28.96
CA PRO A 460 -16.55 22.65 28.12
C PRO A 460 -17.69 21.91 27.40
N LYS A 461 -18.92 22.38 27.63
CA LYS A 461 -20.12 21.93 26.92
C LYS A 461 -19.98 22.23 25.42
N GLU A 462 -20.33 21.21 24.64
CA GLU A 462 -21.00 21.28 23.33
C GLU A 462 -21.25 22.69 22.80
N ILE A 463 -20.54 23.05 21.74
CA ILE A 463 -20.89 24.21 20.92
C ILE A 463 -22.14 23.82 20.13
N LYS A 464 -23.30 24.24 20.63
CA LYS A 464 -24.55 24.26 19.89
C LYS A 464 -24.43 25.29 18.76
N THR A 465 -24.73 24.82 17.56
CA THR A 465 -24.99 25.61 16.36
C THR A 465 -26.25 26.44 16.59
N GLU A 466 -26.08 27.68 17.03
CA GLU A 466 -27.12 28.72 16.91
C GLU A 466 -26.83 29.56 15.68
N LEU A 467 -27.74 29.46 14.71
CA LEU A 467 -27.85 30.36 13.56
C LEU A 467 -28.06 31.79 14.05
N ALA A 468 -27.04 32.62 13.91
CA ALA A 468 -27.19 34.07 13.83
C ALA A 468 -27.18 34.48 12.36
N HIS A 469 -28.38 34.70 11.80
CA HIS A 469 -28.54 35.57 10.65
C HIS A 469 -28.17 36.99 11.06
N GLU A 470 -26.97 37.46 10.72
CA GLU A 470 -26.67 38.89 10.60
C GLU A 470 -25.38 39.11 9.79
N HIS A 471 -25.54 39.80 8.65
CA HIS A 471 -24.53 40.29 7.70
C HIS A 471 -23.71 39.27 6.89
N ALA A 472 -24.26 38.87 5.74
CA ALA A 472 -23.51 38.28 4.63
C ALA A 472 -22.49 39.29 4.09
N VAL A 473 -21.27 39.26 4.63
CA VAL A 473 -20.07 39.67 3.89
C VAL A 473 -19.83 38.57 2.87
N ALA A 474 -19.81 38.90 1.58
CA ALA A 474 -19.47 37.93 0.54
C ALA A 474 -18.08 37.35 0.87
N SER A 475 -18.00 36.04 1.12
CA SER A 475 -16.74 35.34 1.34
C SER A 475 -15.91 35.46 0.07
N ASP A 476 -14.70 36.01 0.17
CA ASP A 476 -13.75 36.08 -0.93
C ASP A 476 -12.99 34.74 -0.99
N PRO A 477 -13.30 33.86 -1.96
CA PRO A 477 -12.70 32.54 -2.04
C PRO A 477 -11.18 32.58 -2.27
N ILE A 478 -10.64 33.72 -2.72
CA ILE A 478 -9.21 33.93 -2.96
C ILE A 478 -8.51 34.38 -1.67
N LEU A 479 -9.12 35.25 -0.85
CA LEU A 479 -8.45 35.86 0.30
C LEU A 479 -8.75 35.21 1.65
N ASP A 480 -9.92 34.61 1.85
CA ASP A 480 -10.40 34.19 3.17
C ASP A 480 -9.60 33.01 3.77
N LEU A 481 -8.97 32.20 2.92
CA LEU A 481 -8.18 31.02 3.33
C LEU A 481 -6.71 31.35 3.68
N LEU A 482 -6.28 32.61 3.46
CA LEU A 482 -4.87 33.00 3.57
C LEU A 482 -4.54 33.56 4.96
N ASN A 483 -3.36 33.20 5.50
CA ASN A 483 -2.83 33.86 6.69
C ASN A 483 -2.33 35.29 6.36
N PRO A 484 -2.01 36.13 7.36
CA PRO A 484 -1.61 37.52 7.11
C PRO A 484 -0.41 37.67 6.14
N ALA A 485 0.63 36.84 6.26
CA ALA A 485 1.81 36.92 5.39
C ALA A 485 1.52 36.42 3.96
N GLN A 486 0.70 35.37 3.81
CA GLN A 486 0.23 34.90 2.51
C GLN A 486 -0.67 35.96 1.85
N ARG A 487 -1.54 36.59 2.62
CA ARG A 487 -2.40 37.68 2.14
C ARG A 487 -1.59 38.90 1.74
N GLU A 488 -0.54 39.24 2.47
CA GLU A 488 0.42 40.28 2.09
C GLU A 488 1.08 39.94 0.73
N ALA A 489 1.55 38.71 0.55
CA ALA A 489 2.13 38.25 -0.71
C ALA A 489 1.14 38.29 -1.88
N VAL A 490 -0.12 37.90 -1.65
CA VAL A 490 -1.18 37.93 -2.68
C VAL A 490 -1.58 39.37 -3.03
N LEU A 491 -1.67 40.26 -2.05
CA LEU A 491 -2.08 41.65 -2.23
C LEU A 491 -0.94 42.60 -2.66
N HIS A 492 0.32 42.15 -2.68
CA HIS A 492 1.46 42.97 -3.10
C HIS A 492 1.24 43.54 -4.52
N ARG A 493 1.38 44.86 -4.68
CA ARG A 493 1.17 45.56 -5.95
C ARG A 493 2.42 46.32 -6.35
N GLY A 494 2.77 46.23 -7.63
CA GLY A 494 3.86 46.97 -8.23
C GLY A 494 5.23 46.40 -7.87
N GLY A 495 6.08 46.22 -8.88
CA GLY A 495 7.48 45.83 -8.71
C GLY A 495 7.68 44.33 -8.46
N HIS A 496 8.95 43.94 -8.41
CA HIS A 496 9.36 42.54 -8.27
C HIS A 496 9.09 42.00 -6.86
N LEU A 497 8.76 40.72 -6.75
CA LEU A 497 8.44 40.07 -5.48
C LEU A 497 9.20 38.76 -5.33
N LEU A 498 9.87 38.59 -4.19
CA LEU A 498 10.42 37.32 -3.74
C LEU A 498 9.64 36.83 -2.52
N ILE A 499 9.05 35.65 -2.61
CA ILE A 499 8.39 34.99 -1.49
C ILE A 499 9.34 33.91 -0.94
N VAL A 500 9.87 34.12 0.25
CA VAL A 500 10.74 33.16 0.94
C VAL A 500 9.85 32.26 1.80
N ALA A 501 9.73 31.01 1.43
CA ALA A 501 8.69 30.14 1.96
C ALA A 501 9.22 28.74 2.25
N GLY A 502 9.40 28.44 3.55
CA GLY A 502 9.87 27.14 4.02
C GLY A 502 8.99 25.96 3.61
N PRO A 503 9.38 24.70 3.88
CA PRO A 503 8.54 23.54 3.60
C PRO A 503 7.21 23.66 4.33
N GLY A 504 6.11 23.23 3.70
CA GLY A 504 4.78 23.20 4.33
C GLY A 504 4.17 24.56 4.65
N THR A 505 4.70 25.67 4.14
CA THR A 505 4.19 27.04 4.37
C THR A 505 3.12 27.49 3.37
N GLY A 506 2.74 26.62 2.43
CA GLY A 506 1.73 26.90 1.41
C GLY A 506 2.27 27.64 0.18
N LYS A 507 3.49 27.33 -0.28
CA LYS A 507 4.12 27.93 -1.48
C LYS A 507 3.18 27.99 -2.70
N THR A 508 2.74 26.82 -3.16
CA THR A 508 1.87 26.68 -4.33
C THR A 508 0.52 27.37 -4.13
N MET A 509 0.00 27.40 -2.90
CA MET A 509 -1.23 28.11 -2.56
C MET A 509 -1.04 29.63 -2.72
N ALA A 510 0.03 30.20 -2.14
CA ALA A 510 0.32 31.62 -2.26
C ALA A 510 0.48 32.07 -3.73
N LEU A 511 1.21 31.29 -4.54
CA LEU A 511 1.43 31.62 -5.96
C LEU A 511 0.12 31.53 -6.76
N SER A 512 -0.66 30.46 -6.59
CA SER A 512 -1.92 30.25 -7.33
C SER A 512 -2.98 31.29 -6.96
N HIS A 513 -3.11 31.62 -5.67
CA HIS A 513 -4.03 32.66 -5.21
C HIS A 513 -3.60 34.05 -5.67
N ARG A 514 -2.29 34.33 -5.76
CA ARG A 514 -1.81 35.60 -6.32
C ARG A 514 -2.17 35.74 -7.80
N ILE A 515 -1.94 34.68 -8.59
CA ILE A 515 -2.32 34.66 -10.01
C ILE A 515 -3.84 34.86 -10.16
N ALA A 516 -4.64 34.11 -9.40
CA ALA A 516 -6.10 34.24 -9.41
C ALA A 516 -6.55 35.65 -9.00
N HIS A 517 -5.95 36.25 -7.96
CA HIS A 517 -6.26 37.61 -7.51
C HIS A 517 -5.96 38.67 -8.59
N LEU A 518 -4.84 38.55 -9.30
CA LEU A 518 -4.50 39.48 -10.38
C LEU A 518 -5.48 39.43 -11.54
N ILE A 519 -5.97 38.22 -11.87
CA ILE A 519 -6.99 38.01 -12.90
C ILE A 519 -8.34 38.56 -12.44
N ASP A 520 -8.80 38.17 -11.25
CA ASP A 520 -10.10 38.56 -10.70
C ASP A 520 -10.22 40.08 -10.46
N SER A 521 -9.13 40.70 -9.98
CA SER A 521 -9.08 42.15 -9.78
C SER A 521 -8.88 42.97 -11.07
N GLY A 522 -8.75 42.31 -12.23
CA GLY A 522 -8.54 42.96 -13.53
C GLY A 522 -7.17 43.61 -13.70
N GLN A 523 -6.17 43.21 -12.89
CA GLN A 523 -4.79 43.72 -12.98
C GLN A 523 -3.99 43.03 -14.09
N ALA A 524 -4.37 41.83 -14.52
CA ALA A 524 -3.78 41.12 -15.65
C ALA A 524 -4.82 40.23 -16.34
N GLU A 525 -4.74 40.11 -17.67
CA GLU A 525 -5.48 39.08 -18.40
C GLU A 525 -4.78 37.71 -18.29
N PRO A 526 -5.51 36.58 -18.32
CA PRO A 526 -4.90 35.24 -18.23
C PRO A 526 -3.73 35.01 -19.21
N ARG A 527 -3.87 35.51 -20.45
CA ARG A 527 -2.85 35.37 -21.52
C ARG A 527 -1.57 36.18 -21.27
N GLN A 528 -1.61 37.16 -20.36
CA GLN A 528 -0.50 38.02 -20.00
C GLN A 528 0.39 37.43 -18.89
N ILE A 529 0.03 36.24 -18.38
CA ILE A 529 0.71 35.62 -17.25
C ILE A 529 1.46 34.37 -17.74
N LEU A 530 2.76 34.33 -17.43
CA LEU A 530 3.61 33.16 -17.60
C LEU A 530 3.98 32.61 -16.22
N ALA A 531 3.64 31.36 -15.93
CA ALA A 531 4.04 30.66 -14.72
C ALA A 531 4.99 29.51 -15.05
N LEU A 532 6.23 29.59 -14.55
CA LEU A 532 7.31 28.64 -14.79
C LEU A 532 7.49 27.73 -13.56
N THR A 533 7.46 26.41 -13.80
CA THR A 533 7.67 25.38 -12.78
C THR A 533 8.84 24.46 -13.14
N PHE A 534 9.26 23.60 -12.21
CA PHE A 534 10.37 22.66 -12.44
C PHE A 534 9.91 21.30 -13.00
N THR A 535 8.66 20.90 -12.78
CA THR A 535 8.12 19.60 -13.21
C THR A 535 6.77 19.75 -13.90
N ASN A 536 6.47 18.85 -14.84
CA ASN A 536 5.19 18.83 -15.54
C ASN A 536 4.02 18.60 -14.58
N LYS A 537 4.21 17.77 -13.54
CA LYS A 537 3.23 17.57 -12.47
C LYS A 537 2.91 18.87 -11.73
N ALA A 538 3.92 19.65 -11.33
CA ALA A 538 3.71 20.94 -10.68
C ALA A 538 2.99 21.93 -11.60
N ALA A 539 3.30 21.93 -12.90
CA ALA A 539 2.57 22.75 -13.88
C ALA A 539 1.09 22.37 -13.99
N LYS A 540 0.78 21.06 -14.04
CA LYS A 540 -0.59 20.55 -14.11
C LYS A 540 -1.38 20.92 -12.85
N GLU A 541 -0.83 20.62 -11.66
CA GLU A 541 -1.48 20.91 -10.37
C GLU A 541 -1.72 22.42 -10.18
N MET A 542 -0.75 23.26 -10.56
CA MET A 542 -0.91 24.71 -10.48
C MET A 542 -2.01 25.22 -11.43
N ARG A 543 -2.08 24.69 -12.65
CA ARG A 543 -3.15 25.03 -13.61
C ARG A 543 -4.53 24.65 -13.07
N GLU A 544 -4.68 23.44 -12.54
CA GLU A 544 -5.94 22.96 -11.94
C GLU A 544 -6.37 23.85 -10.76
N ARG A 545 -5.43 24.24 -9.88
CA ARG A 545 -5.69 25.14 -8.74
C ARG A 545 -6.12 26.53 -9.20
N ILE A 546 -5.43 27.12 -10.17
CA ILE A 546 -5.80 28.44 -10.71
C ILE A 546 -7.20 28.37 -11.32
N ASN A 547 -7.49 27.35 -12.14
CA ASN A 547 -8.79 27.14 -12.77
C ASN A 547 -9.93 26.93 -11.78
N ALA A 548 -9.66 26.37 -10.59
CA ALA A 548 -10.64 26.23 -9.53
C ALA A 548 -10.97 27.55 -8.81
N LEU A 549 -10.08 28.54 -8.86
CA LEU A 549 -10.22 29.83 -8.18
C LEU A 549 -10.83 30.93 -9.07
N ILE A 550 -10.72 30.81 -10.40
CA ILE A 550 -11.22 31.82 -11.36
C ILE A 550 -12.59 31.41 -11.94
N ASP A 551 -13.50 32.37 -12.14
CA ASP A 551 -14.81 32.11 -12.77
C ASP A 551 -14.65 31.79 -14.27
N ARG A 552 -15.47 30.86 -14.79
CA ARG A 552 -15.42 30.32 -16.17
C ARG A 552 -15.63 31.36 -17.28
N LYS A 553 -15.93 32.61 -16.93
CA LYS A 553 -16.14 33.73 -17.86
C LYS A 553 -14.85 34.41 -18.31
N SER A 554 -13.71 34.09 -17.71
CA SER A 554 -12.40 34.64 -18.09
C SER A 554 -11.98 34.10 -19.46
N VAL A 555 -11.81 34.98 -20.45
CA VAL A 555 -11.44 34.59 -21.83
C VAL A 555 -9.91 34.38 -21.91
N GLY A 556 -9.47 33.13 -21.95
CA GLY A 556 -8.08 32.73 -22.17
C GLY A 556 -7.47 31.92 -21.02
N GLU A 557 -6.43 31.14 -21.32
CA GLU A 557 -5.73 30.29 -20.34
C GLU A 557 -4.41 30.93 -19.89
N VAL A 558 -4.08 30.74 -18.61
CA VAL A 558 -2.76 31.09 -18.05
C VAL A 558 -1.73 30.10 -18.58
N GLN A 559 -0.59 30.61 -19.06
CA GLN A 559 0.48 29.76 -19.55
C GLN A 559 1.31 29.22 -18.37
N VAL A 560 0.94 28.04 -17.87
CA VAL A 560 1.69 27.30 -16.84
C VAL A 560 2.52 26.21 -17.50
N VAL A 561 3.85 26.32 -17.52
CA VAL A 561 4.76 25.37 -18.20
C VAL A 561 6.08 25.22 -17.45
N THR A 562 6.90 24.24 -17.80
CA THR A 562 8.28 24.15 -17.30
C THR A 562 9.23 25.08 -18.06
N PHE A 563 10.41 25.38 -17.51
CA PHE A 563 11.45 26.12 -18.26
C PHE A 563 11.80 25.46 -19.60
N HIS A 564 11.98 24.14 -19.60
CA HIS A 564 12.29 23.39 -20.83
C HIS A 564 11.12 23.45 -21.82
N GLY A 565 9.87 23.30 -21.34
CA GLY A 565 8.68 23.41 -22.18
C GLY A 565 8.50 24.80 -22.80
N PHE A 566 8.80 25.86 -22.03
CA PHE A 566 8.81 27.23 -22.53
C PHE A 566 9.88 27.43 -23.61
N CYS A 567 11.14 27.07 -23.32
CA CYS A 567 12.24 27.18 -24.27
C CYS A 567 12.01 26.36 -25.55
N LEU A 568 11.47 25.15 -25.41
CA LEU A 568 11.09 24.31 -26.55
C LEU A 568 10.07 25.02 -27.43
N ASN A 569 9.01 25.60 -26.85
CA ASN A 569 8.00 26.34 -27.61
C ASN A 569 8.61 27.55 -28.35
N VAL A 570 9.47 28.32 -27.69
CA VAL A 570 10.19 29.45 -28.29
C VAL A 570 11.04 28.99 -29.48
N LEU A 571 11.83 27.94 -29.31
CA LEU A 571 12.71 27.40 -30.36
C LEU A 571 11.94 26.75 -31.50
N ARG A 572 10.78 26.12 -31.25
CA ARG A 572 9.91 25.61 -32.31
C ARG A 572 9.35 26.73 -33.18
N ASN A 573 9.03 27.89 -32.59
CA ASN A 573 8.46 29.02 -33.33
C ASN A 573 9.52 29.89 -34.04
N HIS A 574 10.70 30.05 -33.45
CA HIS A 574 11.70 31.02 -33.92
C HIS A 574 13.12 30.46 -34.09
N GLY A 575 13.34 29.17 -33.84
CA GLY A 575 14.66 28.52 -33.89
C GLY A 575 15.32 28.57 -35.26
N GLU A 576 14.55 28.68 -36.35
CA GLU A 576 15.08 28.88 -37.70
C GLU A 576 16.00 30.10 -37.80
N ARG A 577 15.79 31.13 -36.96
CA ARG A 577 16.67 32.33 -36.88
C ARG A 577 18.07 32.02 -36.34
N LEU A 578 18.26 30.86 -35.72
CA LEU A 578 19.54 30.30 -35.31
C LEU A 578 20.03 29.18 -36.22
N ASN A 579 19.44 29.04 -37.42
CA ASN A 579 19.68 27.92 -38.34
C ASN A 579 19.39 26.55 -37.69
N LEU A 580 18.42 26.48 -36.77
CA LEU A 580 17.89 25.21 -36.30
C LEU A 580 16.89 24.65 -37.33
N PRO A 581 16.89 23.34 -37.59
CA PRO A 581 15.82 22.72 -38.37
C PRO A 581 14.47 22.93 -37.69
N SER A 582 13.41 23.24 -38.44
CA SER A 582 12.06 23.44 -37.88
C SER A 582 11.53 22.22 -37.12
N ASN A 583 11.98 21.03 -37.50
CA ASN A 583 11.64 19.74 -36.89
C ASN A 583 12.83 19.10 -36.13
N PHE A 584 13.71 19.87 -35.48
CA PHE A 584 14.83 19.28 -34.72
C PHE A 584 14.37 18.20 -33.72
N GLY A 585 15.17 17.14 -33.54
CA GLY A 585 14.87 16.06 -32.59
C GLY A 585 15.34 16.39 -31.16
N LEU A 586 14.64 15.91 -30.13
CA LEU A 586 15.12 16.00 -28.76
C LEU A 586 16.02 14.82 -28.39
N CYS A 587 17.21 15.15 -27.89
CA CYS A 587 18.19 14.19 -27.39
C CYS A 587 17.94 13.91 -25.91
N SER A 588 17.49 12.69 -25.60
CA SER A 588 17.29 12.24 -24.22
C SER A 588 18.61 12.26 -23.43
N GLU A 589 18.54 12.31 -22.09
CA GLU A 589 19.76 12.22 -21.24
C GLU A 589 20.58 10.94 -21.53
N TYR A 590 19.89 9.84 -21.85
CA TYR A 590 20.52 8.58 -22.22
C TYR A 590 21.29 8.68 -23.55
N ASP A 591 20.69 9.32 -24.55
CA ASP A 591 21.31 9.54 -25.86
C ASP A 591 22.45 10.53 -25.81
N ALA A 592 22.27 11.63 -25.05
CA ALA A 592 23.31 12.60 -24.79
C ALA A 592 24.54 11.91 -24.19
N SER A 593 24.34 10.99 -23.23
CA SER A 593 25.42 10.19 -22.67
C SER A 593 26.08 9.28 -23.72
N SER A 594 25.30 8.59 -24.56
CA SER A 594 25.82 7.69 -25.61
C SER A 594 26.64 8.44 -26.67
N ILE A 595 26.13 9.58 -27.14
CA ILE A 595 26.79 10.43 -28.13
C ILE A 595 28.09 11.01 -27.56
N ALA A 596 28.08 11.52 -26.33
CA ALA A 596 29.29 12.01 -25.69
C ALA A 596 30.34 10.88 -25.49
N GLN A 597 29.92 9.64 -25.22
CA GLN A 597 30.86 8.50 -25.13
C GLN A 597 31.51 8.22 -26.49
N ARG A 598 30.75 8.28 -27.59
CA ARG A 598 31.28 8.14 -28.95
C ARG A 598 32.31 9.23 -29.25
N VAL A 599 32.00 10.50 -28.96
CA VAL A 599 32.92 11.64 -29.16
C VAL A 599 34.23 11.47 -28.39
N ILE A 600 34.17 10.97 -27.16
CA ILE A 600 35.36 10.64 -26.36
C ILE A 600 36.19 9.55 -27.03
N SER A 601 35.53 8.47 -27.46
CA SER A 601 36.20 7.32 -28.08
C SER A 601 36.90 7.68 -29.38
N GLU A 602 36.29 8.53 -30.21
CA GLU A 602 36.85 9.04 -31.47
C GLU A 602 37.99 10.05 -31.24
N SER A 603 38.04 10.68 -30.07
CA SER A 603 39.03 11.70 -29.72
C SER A 603 40.29 11.16 -29.04
N ASN A 604 40.43 9.84 -28.86
CA ASN A 604 41.59 9.18 -28.24
C ASN A 604 41.98 9.72 -26.84
N VAL A 605 41.01 10.14 -26.04
CA VAL A 605 41.26 10.69 -24.69
C VAL A 605 41.21 9.57 -23.64
N GLY A 606 42.10 9.60 -22.63
CA GLY A 606 42.13 8.59 -21.57
C GLY A 606 40.83 8.52 -20.72
N LYS A 607 40.63 7.41 -19.99
CA LYS A 607 39.41 7.14 -19.19
C LYS A 607 39.10 8.19 -18.10
N LYS A 608 40.11 8.85 -17.52
CA LYS A 608 39.93 9.85 -16.45
C LYS A 608 39.35 11.19 -16.99
N PRO A 609 39.91 11.80 -18.05
CA PRO A 609 39.30 12.95 -18.71
C PRO A 609 37.86 12.71 -19.22
N ALA A 610 37.57 11.49 -19.71
CA ALA A 610 36.24 11.10 -20.16
C ALA A 610 35.17 11.23 -19.06
N ALA A 611 35.44 10.70 -17.86
CA ALA A 611 34.51 10.77 -16.73
C ALA A 611 34.31 12.21 -16.21
N ARG A 612 35.34 13.06 -16.31
CA ARG A 612 35.25 14.48 -15.95
C ARG A 612 34.46 15.30 -16.96
N PHE A 613 34.57 14.98 -18.26
CA PHE A 613 33.78 15.63 -19.30
C PHE A 613 32.27 15.47 -19.06
N PHE A 614 31.80 14.25 -18.76
CA PHE A 614 30.39 14.01 -18.42
C PHE A 614 29.92 14.83 -17.21
N LYS A 615 30.76 14.92 -16.18
CA LYS A 615 30.44 15.68 -14.97
C LYS A 615 30.33 17.19 -15.25
N ASN A 616 31.10 17.69 -16.21
CA ASN A 616 31.21 19.12 -16.50
C ASN A 616 30.40 19.58 -17.72
N LEU A 617 29.80 18.67 -18.50
CA LEU A 617 29.14 19.00 -19.78
C LEU A 617 28.07 20.09 -19.65
N SER A 618 27.17 19.97 -18.67
CA SER A 618 26.13 20.97 -18.42
C SER A 618 26.74 22.32 -18.02
N GLN A 619 27.77 22.32 -17.16
CA GLN A 619 28.49 23.53 -16.79
C GLN A 619 29.19 24.18 -18.00
N LEU A 620 29.80 23.38 -18.90
CA LEU A 620 30.43 23.88 -20.12
C LEU A 620 29.40 24.54 -21.05
N LYS A 621 28.19 23.99 -21.16
CA LYS A 621 27.08 24.60 -21.91
C LYS A 621 26.70 25.96 -21.33
N ILE A 622 26.50 26.04 -20.01
CA ILE A 622 26.22 27.28 -19.30
C ILE A 622 27.31 28.32 -19.60
N VAL A 623 28.57 27.98 -19.32
CA VAL A 623 29.69 28.91 -19.53
C VAL A 623 29.79 29.31 -21.01
N SER A 624 29.49 28.42 -21.96
CA SER A 624 29.50 28.75 -23.40
C SER A 624 28.48 29.82 -23.82
N ALA A 625 27.45 30.03 -23.00
CA ALA A 625 26.38 30.99 -23.28
C ALA A 625 26.57 32.31 -22.52
N ILE A 626 27.07 32.27 -21.28
CA ILE A 626 27.17 33.45 -20.39
C ILE A 626 28.59 33.81 -19.94
N GLY A 627 29.58 32.91 -20.09
CA GLY A 627 30.94 33.10 -19.62
C GLY A 627 31.83 33.92 -20.58
N GLU A 628 32.99 34.36 -20.07
CA GLU A 628 34.01 35.01 -20.89
C GLU A 628 34.67 34.01 -21.84
N LYS A 629 34.88 34.44 -23.09
CA LYS A 629 35.44 33.58 -24.14
C LYS A 629 36.83 33.07 -23.80
N ASP A 630 37.61 33.85 -23.06
CA ASP A 630 38.97 33.51 -22.66
C ASP A 630 39.03 32.41 -21.58
N ASP A 631 37.99 32.27 -20.76
CA ASP A 631 37.93 31.23 -19.73
C ASP A 631 37.52 29.87 -20.32
N LEU A 632 36.62 29.87 -21.30
CA LEU A 632 36.27 28.68 -22.08
C LEU A 632 37.45 28.11 -22.84
N LEU A 633 38.26 28.97 -23.48
CA LEU A 633 39.42 28.56 -24.26
C LEU A 633 40.54 27.94 -23.42
N LYS A 634 40.54 28.20 -22.10
CA LYS A 634 41.50 27.61 -21.15
C LYS A 634 41.04 26.26 -20.58
N ASP A 635 39.76 25.89 -20.74
CA ASP A 635 39.23 24.63 -20.21
C ASP A 635 39.71 23.44 -21.07
N GLU A 636 40.37 22.47 -20.42
CA GLU A 636 40.93 21.28 -21.08
C GLU A 636 39.88 20.40 -21.77
N HIS A 637 38.60 20.54 -21.40
CA HIS A 637 37.48 19.78 -21.95
C HIS A 637 36.72 20.54 -23.06
N TYR A 638 37.01 21.81 -23.30
CA TYR A 638 36.31 22.62 -24.32
C TYR A 638 36.40 22.03 -25.75
N PRO A 639 37.52 21.45 -26.22
CA PRO A 639 37.56 20.81 -27.54
C PRO A 639 36.61 19.60 -27.67
N LEU A 640 36.42 18.83 -26.58
CA LEU A 640 35.45 17.72 -26.57
C LEU A 640 34.02 18.25 -26.60
N PHE A 641 33.74 19.31 -25.85
CA PHE A 641 32.45 20.00 -25.89
C PHE A 641 32.11 20.50 -27.30
N GLN A 642 33.06 21.12 -28.00
CA GLN A 642 32.84 21.60 -29.38
C GLN A 642 32.49 20.45 -30.34
N LYS A 643 33.20 19.32 -30.26
CA LYS A 643 32.88 18.15 -31.08
C LYS A 643 31.52 17.56 -30.74
N TYR A 644 31.18 17.49 -29.45
CA TYR A 644 29.87 17.02 -28.99
C TYR A 644 28.74 17.91 -29.51
N HIS A 645 28.85 19.22 -29.35
CA HIS A 645 27.86 20.18 -29.83
C HIS A 645 27.74 20.11 -31.36
N GLN A 646 28.85 20.03 -32.10
CA GLN A 646 28.82 19.85 -33.55
C GLN A 646 28.12 18.55 -33.94
N LYS A 647 28.37 17.45 -33.22
CA LYS A 647 27.73 16.16 -33.50
C LYS A 647 26.21 16.22 -33.30
N LEU A 648 25.72 16.89 -32.26
CA LEU A 648 24.28 17.11 -32.07
C LEU A 648 23.69 17.94 -33.22
N ARG A 649 24.39 19.00 -33.66
CA ARG A 649 23.96 19.83 -34.79
C ARG A 649 23.90 19.03 -36.11
N ASP A 650 24.90 18.21 -36.39
CA ASP A 650 24.95 17.36 -37.59
C ASP A 650 23.79 16.35 -37.60
N LEU A 651 23.35 15.89 -36.42
CA LEU A 651 22.19 15.01 -36.26
C LEU A 651 20.85 15.76 -36.26
N GLY A 652 20.86 17.10 -36.33
CA GLY A 652 19.65 17.92 -36.23
C GLY A 652 18.95 17.78 -34.87
N MET A 653 19.72 17.58 -33.79
CA MET A 653 19.19 17.35 -32.45
C MET A 653 19.61 18.44 -31.46
N LEU A 654 18.79 18.66 -30.44
CA LEU A 654 19.13 19.44 -29.24
C LEU A 654 18.92 18.57 -28.00
N ASP A 655 19.83 18.62 -27.04
CA ASP A 655 19.57 18.06 -25.72
C ASP A 655 18.84 19.05 -24.80
N LEU A 656 18.51 18.60 -23.59
CA LEU A 656 17.74 19.39 -22.63
C LEU A 656 18.41 20.72 -22.27
N ASP A 657 19.72 20.71 -22.03
CA ASP A 657 20.48 21.92 -21.67
C ASP A 657 20.56 22.89 -22.87
N ASP A 658 20.63 22.36 -24.10
CA ASP A 658 20.62 23.19 -25.31
C ASP A 658 19.33 23.98 -25.48
N LEU A 659 18.18 23.48 -25.01
CA LEU A 659 16.91 24.23 -25.09
C LEU A 659 17.04 25.59 -24.40
N GLU A 660 17.60 25.62 -23.20
CA GLU A 660 17.78 26.85 -22.42
C GLU A 660 18.89 27.73 -23.02
N VAL A 661 20.02 27.11 -23.39
CA VAL A 661 21.18 27.83 -23.96
C VAL A 661 20.87 28.47 -25.31
N GLU A 662 20.23 27.75 -26.22
CA GLU A 662 19.88 28.26 -27.54
C GLU A 662 18.76 29.29 -27.47
N THR A 663 17.80 29.15 -26.54
CA THR A 663 16.80 30.21 -26.30
C THR A 663 17.47 31.49 -25.82
N LEU A 664 18.45 31.40 -24.92
CA LEU A 664 19.19 32.57 -24.46
C LEU A 664 19.98 33.22 -25.61
N ARG A 665 20.60 32.42 -26.48
CA ARG A 665 21.28 32.92 -27.69
C ARG A 665 20.29 33.59 -28.65
N LEU A 666 19.11 33.02 -28.83
CA LEU A 666 18.05 33.60 -29.65
C LEU A 666 17.66 34.97 -29.14
N PHE A 667 17.34 35.11 -27.85
CA PHE A 667 16.98 36.40 -27.24
C PHE A 667 18.10 37.44 -27.33
N ARG A 668 19.37 37.00 -27.27
CA ARG A 668 20.53 37.90 -27.40
C ARG A 668 20.77 38.39 -28.82
N TYR A 669 20.67 37.49 -29.81
CA TYR A 669 21.00 37.81 -31.20
C TYR A 669 19.82 38.37 -31.99
N HIS A 670 18.59 38.06 -31.54
CA HIS A 670 17.33 38.46 -32.16
C HIS A 670 16.43 39.10 -31.08
N PRO A 671 16.77 40.31 -30.61
CA PRO A 671 16.09 40.98 -29.49
C PRO A 671 14.61 41.25 -29.77
N GLU A 672 14.19 41.31 -31.03
CA GLU A 672 12.79 41.43 -31.41
C GLU A 672 11.95 40.20 -31.02
N VAL A 673 12.55 38.99 -30.98
CA VAL A 673 11.88 37.80 -30.44
C VAL A 673 11.68 37.95 -28.94
N CYS A 674 12.73 38.40 -28.22
CA CYS A 674 12.63 38.64 -26.79
C CYS A 674 11.54 39.69 -26.49
N GLN A 675 11.45 40.75 -27.30
CA GLN A 675 10.41 41.77 -27.19
C GLN A 675 9.00 41.18 -27.35
N GLU A 676 8.78 40.34 -28.36
CA GLU A 676 7.48 39.68 -28.59
C GLU A 676 7.01 38.90 -27.36
N TYR A 677 7.88 38.07 -26.77
CA TYR A 677 7.55 37.29 -25.58
C TYR A 677 7.42 38.15 -24.32
N ALA A 678 8.23 39.20 -24.19
CA ALA A 678 8.18 40.10 -23.05
C ALA A 678 6.92 40.98 -23.03
N GLU A 679 6.45 41.44 -24.20
CA GLU A 679 5.18 42.15 -24.35
C GLU A 679 3.97 41.23 -24.12
N ARG A 680 4.10 39.96 -24.54
CA ARG A 680 3.08 38.93 -24.29
C ARG A 680 2.97 38.58 -22.82
N PHE A 681 4.07 38.53 -22.08
CA PHE A 681 4.11 38.11 -20.68
C PHE A 681 4.67 39.21 -19.75
N PRO A 682 3.93 40.29 -19.52
CA PRO A 682 4.35 41.34 -18.58
C PRO A 682 4.41 40.85 -17.12
N MET A 683 3.77 39.73 -16.79
CA MET A 683 3.76 39.13 -15.46
C MET A 683 4.35 37.72 -15.48
N VAL A 684 5.53 37.54 -14.88
CA VAL A 684 6.22 36.23 -14.82
C VAL A 684 6.24 35.69 -13.40
N PHE A 685 5.82 34.45 -13.22
CA PHE A 685 5.82 33.72 -11.96
C PHE A 685 6.81 32.57 -12.04
N VAL A 686 7.59 32.37 -10.98
CA VAL A 686 8.57 31.27 -10.92
C VAL A 686 8.42 30.53 -9.61
N ASP A 687 8.12 29.23 -9.70
CA ASP A 687 8.09 28.32 -8.55
C ASP A 687 9.44 27.64 -8.34
N GLU A 688 9.71 27.23 -7.10
CA GLU A 688 10.97 26.58 -6.68
C GLU A 688 12.24 27.32 -7.16
N TYR A 689 12.25 28.66 -7.02
CA TYR A 689 13.30 29.54 -7.57
C TYR A 689 14.72 29.17 -7.11
N GLN A 690 14.88 28.53 -5.95
CA GLN A 690 16.19 28.08 -5.47
C GLN A 690 16.84 27.00 -6.36
N ASP A 691 16.05 26.29 -7.18
CA ASP A 691 16.55 25.24 -8.09
C ASP A 691 16.86 25.79 -9.48
N THR A 692 16.81 27.12 -9.65
CA THR A 692 17.16 27.75 -10.94
C THR A 692 18.65 27.71 -11.20
N ASN A 693 19.01 27.53 -12.48
CA ASN A 693 20.38 27.68 -12.94
C ASN A 693 20.62 29.10 -13.50
N SER A 694 21.89 29.43 -13.76
CA SER A 694 22.29 30.77 -14.23
C SER A 694 21.77 31.14 -15.62
N ILE A 695 21.46 30.17 -16.49
CA ILE A 695 20.84 30.41 -17.81
C ILE A 695 19.38 30.77 -17.66
N GLN A 696 18.64 30.05 -16.82
CA GLN A 696 17.24 30.34 -16.50
C GLN A 696 17.10 31.73 -15.89
N VAL A 697 17.97 32.10 -14.94
CA VAL A 697 18.02 33.46 -14.37
C VAL A 697 18.33 34.50 -15.44
N ALA A 698 19.27 34.23 -16.35
CA ALA A 698 19.56 35.12 -17.47
C ALA A 698 18.35 35.31 -18.39
N LEU A 699 17.65 34.24 -18.76
CA LEU A 699 16.42 34.29 -19.56
C LEU A 699 15.35 35.16 -18.90
N LEU A 700 15.11 34.97 -17.60
CA LEU A 700 14.18 35.79 -16.82
C LEU A 700 14.58 37.27 -16.86
N LYS A 701 15.87 37.58 -16.67
CA LYS A 701 16.39 38.95 -16.75
C LYS A 701 16.17 39.59 -18.11
N TYR A 702 16.34 38.84 -19.21
CA TYR A 702 16.04 39.35 -20.55
C TYR A 702 14.55 39.65 -20.72
N LEU A 703 13.67 38.71 -20.40
CA LEU A 703 12.21 38.90 -20.51
C LEU A 703 11.74 40.13 -19.71
N ILE A 704 12.12 40.22 -18.43
CA ILE A 704 11.67 41.29 -17.54
C ILE A 704 12.21 42.65 -17.95
N ARG A 705 13.50 42.75 -18.30
CA ARG A 705 14.13 44.04 -18.67
C ARG A 705 13.66 44.56 -20.02
N THR A 706 13.42 43.67 -20.97
CA THR A 706 12.96 44.03 -22.31
C THR A 706 11.50 44.49 -22.30
N GLY A 707 10.62 43.81 -21.57
CA GLY A 707 9.19 44.17 -21.48
C GLY A 707 8.85 45.22 -20.43
N ASN A 708 9.82 45.61 -19.58
CA ASN A 708 9.57 46.36 -18.35
C ASN A 708 8.46 45.71 -17.49
N GLY A 709 8.50 44.38 -17.41
CA GLY A 709 7.51 43.54 -16.71
C GLY A 709 7.82 43.34 -15.22
N GLU A 710 7.01 42.53 -14.56
CA GLU A 710 7.16 42.17 -13.15
C GLU A 710 7.44 40.67 -13.00
N ILE A 711 8.22 40.32 -11.97
CA ILE A 711 8.51 38.93 -11.63
C ILE A 711 8.11 38.67 -10.18
N CYS A 712 7.41 37.55 -9.98
CA CYS A 712 7.09 36.99 -8.67
C CYS A 712 7.73 35.61 -8.55
N ALA A 713 8.82 35.50 -7.79
CA ALA A 713 9.50 34.24 -7.52
C ALA A 713 9.13 33.72 -6.13
N ILE A 714 8.97 32.42 -5.98
CA ILE A 714 8.80 31.76 -4.69
C ILE A 714 9.79 30.60 -4.54
N GLY A 715 10.30 30.41 -3.33
CA GLY A 715 11.19 29.29 -3.06
C GLY A 715 11.71 29.24 -1.64
N ASP A 716 12.56 28.25 -1.40
CA ASP A 716 13.24 28.01 -0.13
C ASP A 716 14.71 27.65 -0.37
N PRO A 717 15.68 28.51 -0.02
CA PRO A 717 17.10 28.21 -0.23
C PRO A 717 17.54 26.94 0.50
N ASP A 718 16.87 26.55 1.59
CA ASP A 718 17.18 25.33 2.34
C ASP A 718 16.65 24.04 1.67
N GLN A 719 15.87 24.17 0.59
CA GLN A 719 15.43 23.06 -0.26
C GLN A 719 16.22 22.94 -1.57
N ALA A 720 17.29 23.71 -1.76
CA ALA A 720 18.13 23.64 -2.97
C ALA A 720 18.98 22.34 -2.98
N ILE A 721 18.47 21.29 -3.63
CA ILE A 721 19.05 19.93 -3.61
C ILE A 721 19.38 19.38 -5.02
N TYR A 722 19.35 20.24 -6.03
CA TYR A 722 19.67 19.89 -7.42
C TYR A 722 20.96 20.56 -7.90
N GLY A 723 21.92 20.83 -7.01
CA GLY A 723 23.21 21.44 -7.37
C GLY A 723 23.99 20.59 -8.38
N PHE A 724 23.88 19.26 -8.27
CA PHE A 724 24.44 18.33 -9.26
C PHE A 724 23.83 18.45 -10.68
N ARG A 725 22.69 19.13 -10.84
CA ARG A 725 22.05 19.47 -12.13
C ARG A 725 22.30 20.92 -12.56
N GLY A 726 23.23 21.63 -11.89
CA GLY A 726 23.57 23.00 -12.22
C GLY A 726 22.71 24.08 -11.56
N ALA A 727 21.80 23.70 -10.64
CA ALA A 727 21.08 24.68 -9.82
C ALA A 727 22.05 25.46 -8.94
N ASP A 728 21.83 26.77 -8.81
CA ASP A 728 22.70 27.65 -8.03
C ASP A 728 21.89 28.47 -7.03
N VAL A 729 21.96 28.08 -5.76
CA VAL A 729 21.28 28.76 -4.66
C VAL A 729 21.71 30.23 -4.51
N ARG A 730 22.90 30.60 -5.03
CA ARG A 730 23.35 32.01 -5.05
C ARG A 730 22.38 32.90 -5.81
N SER A 731 21.71 32.37 -6.84
CA SER A 731 20.66 33.07 -7.61
C SER A 731 19.49 33.51 -6.73
N PHE A 732 19.16 32.72 -5.70
CA PHE A 732 18.13 33.08 -4.74
C PHE A 732 18.56 34.27 -3.88
N HIS A 733 19.83 34.29 -3.45
CA HIS A 733 20.39 35.37 -2.66
C HIS A 733 20.66 36.65 -3.47
N SER A 734 20.93 36.55 -4.78
CA SER A 734 21.14 37.69 -5.67
C SER A 734 19.85 38.28 -6.26
N PHE A 735 18.66 37.76 -5.90
CA PHE A 735 17.40 38.18 -6.53
C PHE A 735 17.18 39.71 -6.52
N ALA A 736 17.48 40.38 -5.41
CA ALA A 736 17.34 41.84 -5.30
C ALA A 736 18.36 42.61 -6.14
N GLU A 737 19.52 42.01 -6.45
CA GLU A 737 20.52 42.58 -7.36
C GLU A 737 20.12 42.35 -8.83
N ASP A 738 19.55 41.19 -9.12
CA ASP A 738 19.09 40.81 -10.46
C ASP A 738 17.85 41.61 -10.89
N PHE A 739 16.95 41.87 -9.94
CA PHE A 739 15.68 42.58 -10.08
C PHE A 739 15.57 43.74 -9.06
N PRO A 740 16.19 44.89 -9.34
CA PRO A 740 16.20 46.03 -8.43
C PRO A 740 14.79 46.51 -8.06
N GLY A 741 14.58 46.84 -6.78
CA GLY A 741 13.26 47.21 -6.26
C GLY A 741 12.40 46.02 -5.82
N ALA A 742 12.96 44.81 -5.78
CA ALA A 742 12.27 43.63 -5.28
C ALA A 742 11.90 43.75 -3.79
N THR A 743 10.64 43.50 -3.47
CA THR A 743 10.16 43.28 -2.10
C THR A 743 10.37 41.80 -1.73
N SER A 744 10.72 41.52 -0.47
CA SER A 744 10.82 40.15 0.05
C SER A 744 9.80 39.92 1.16
N ILE A 745 8.99 38.87 1.03
CA ILE A 745 7.98 38.46 2.02
C ILE A 745 8.30 37.05 2.51
N ILE A 746 8.32 36.85 3.83
CA ILE A 746 8.68 35.58 4.45
C ILE A 746 7.43 34.87 4.97
N LEU A 747 7.24 33.60 4.58
CA LEU A 747 6.21 32.73 5.11
C LEU A 747 6.81 31.82 6.20
N SER A 748 6.50 32.11 7.47
CA SER A 748 7.07 31.39 8.63
C SER A 748 6.17 30.29 9.20
N LYS A 749 4.86 30.34 8.94
CA LYS A 749 3.87 29.40 9.48
C LYS A 749 3.81 28.13 8.65
N ASN A 750 4.14 27.00 9.27
CA ASN A 750 4.10 25.67 8.69
C ASN A 750 2.80 24.94 9.07
N TYR A 751 2.13 24.38 8.08
CA TYR A 751 0.86 23.66 8.23
C TYR A 751 1.01 22.13 8.08
N ARG A 752 2.23 21.64 7.89
CA ARG A 752 2.53 20.24 7.56
C ARG A 752 3.02 19.44 8.75
N SER A 753 4.06 19.93 9.41
CA SER A 753 4.89 19.16 10.35
C SER A 753 4.68 19.62 11.79
N THR A 754 4.82 18.71 12.74
CA THR A 754 4.82 19.00 14.17
C THR A 754 5.99 19.90 14.56
N GLN A 755 5.84 20.61 15.69
CA GLN A 755 6.86 21.55 16.15
C GLN A 755 8.20 20.85 16.48
N ILE A 756 8.17 19.60 16.97
CA ILE A 756 9.38 18.80 17.22
C ILE A 756 10.17 18.55 15.92
N ILE A 757 9.49 18.13 14.85
CA ILE A 757 10.15 17.88 13.55
C ILE A 757 10.73 19.18 12.99
N LEU A 758 10.00 20.30 13.11
CA LEU A 758 10.48 21.62 12.69
C LEU A 758 11.69 22.09 13.51
N HIS A 759 11.70 21.82 14.82
CA HIS A 759 12.84 22.13 15.67
C HIS A 759 14.08 21.32 15.27
N GLY A 760 13.95 19.99 15.14
CA GLY A 760 15.07 19.12 14.77
C GLY A 760 15.62 19.42 13.37
N SER A 761 14.75 19.66 12.39
CA SER A 761 15.17 20.03 11.04
C SER A 761 15.80 21.42 10.98
N SER A 762 15.36 22.39 11.80
CA SER A 762 15.97 23.72 11.86
C SER A 762 17.33 23.70 12.55
N ALA A 763 17.48 22.90 13.61
CA ALA A 763 18.76 22.70 14.30
C ALA A 763 19.80 22.06 13.38
N LEU A 764 19.41 21.05 12.58
CA LEU A 764 20.24 20.46 11.53
C LEU A 764 20.82 21.52 10.56
N MET A 765 20.02 22.53 10.23
CA MET A 765 20.40 23.64 9.35
C MET A 765 21.11 24.80 10.08
N GLY A 766 21.31 24.72 11.40
CA GLY A 766 21.93 25.76 12.20
C GLY A 766 21.08 27.03 12.35
N LYS A 767 19.75 26.92 12.24
CA LYS A 767 18.83 28.06 12.34
C LYS A 767 18.42 28.34 13.78
N GLU A 768 18.49 29.61 14.18
CA GLU A 768 18.10 30.06 15.53
C GLU A 768 16.59 29.96 15.80
N LYS A 769 15.76 30.16 14.77
CA LYS A 769 14.30 30.13 14.89
C LYS A 769 13.71 29.08 13.94
N PRO A 770 13.06 28.03 14.47
CA PRO A 770 12.33 27.10 13.63
C PRO A 770 11.08 27.76 13.03
N LEU A 771 10.56 27.15 11.96
CA LEU A 771 9.22 27.50 11.47
C LEU A 771 8.18 27.24 12.56
N GLU A 772 7.11 28.02 12.54
CA GLU A 772 6.02 27.93 13.52
C GLU A 772 5.01 26.88 13.04
N GLY A 773 4.97 25.73 13.73
CA GLY A 773 4.03 24.65 13.43
C GLY A 773 2.62 24.98 13.91
N GLY A 774 1.61 24.67 13.10
CA GLY A 774 0.19 24.82 13.46
C GLY A 774 -0.43 23.65 14.23
N MET A 775 0.33 22.59 14.53
CA MET A 775 -0.14 21.38 15.21
C MET A 775 0.42 21.29 16.64
N ASP A 776 -0.15 20.40 17.47
CA ASP A 776 0.39 20.03 18.79
C ASP A 776 1.89 19.71 18.71
N LYS A 777 2.59 19.73 19.86
CA LYS A 777 4.06 19.54 19.94
C LYS A 777 4.57 18.32 19.13
N GLY A 778 3.75 17.27 19.01
CA GLY A 778 4.07 16.03 18.31
C GLY A 778 4.90 15.07 19.16
N ASP A 779 5.23 13.91 18.58
CA ASP A 779 6.12 12.91 19.20
C ASP A 779 7.60 13.26 19.00
N SER A 780 8.45 12.73 19.88
CA SER A 780 9.91 12.76 19.72
C SER A 780 10.36 12.07 18.42
N ILE A 781 11.46 12.56 17.83
CA ILE A 781 12.09 11.93 16.67
C ILE A 781 12.71 10.60 17.12
N SER A 782 12.29 9.50 16.51
CA SER A 782 12.73 8.17 16.92
C SER A 782 14.01 7.75 16.21
N LEU A 783 15.01 7.29 16.96
CA LEU A 783 16.30 6.81 16.44
C LEU A 783 16.41 5.29 16.53
N ALA A 784 16.63 4.63 15.39
CA ALA A 784 16.74 3.17 15.31
C ALA A 784 18.15 2.72 14.91
N SER A 785 18.79 1.93 15.79
CA SER A 785 20.10 1.32 15.52
C SER A 785 19.97 -0.15 15.16
N CYS A 786 20.43 -0.53 13.96
CA CYS A 786 20.38 -1.90 13.44
C CYS A 786 21.79 -2.47 13.21
N GLN A 787 21.97 -3.79 13.26
CA GLN A 787 23.27 -4.40 12.92
C GLN A 787 23.47 -4.46 11.40
N THR A 788 22.40 -4.72 10.64
CA THR A 788 22.51 -4.96 9.19
C THR A 788 21.35 -4.32 8.41
N HIS A 789 21.56 -4.05 7.11
CA HIS A 789 20.49 -3.54 6.23
C HIS A 789 19.24 -4.43 6.10
N PRO A 790 19.30 -5.79 6.15
CA PRO A 790 18.07 -6.59 6.21
C PRO A 790 17.36 -6.46 7.55
N GLU A 791 18.09 -6.26 8.66
CA GLU A 791 17.46 -5.97 9.96
C GLU A 791 16.76 -4.62 9.97
N GLU A 792 17.33 -3.61 9.31
CA GLU A 792 16.70 -2.30 9.13
C GLU A 792 15.38 -2.43 8.35
N ALA A 793 15.36 -3.22 7.27
CA ALA A 793 14.13 -3.49 6.52
C ALA A 793 13.07 -4.22 7.37
N GLU A 794 13.47 -5.25 8.12
CA GLU A 794 12.56 -5.96 9.05
C GLU A 794 12.03 -5.05 10.17
N MET A 795 12.86 -4.13 10.66
CA MET A 795 12.43 -3.14 11.65
C MET A 795 11.32 -2.26 11.10
N ILE A 796 11.44 -1.81 9.85
CA ILE A 796 10.41 -1.00 9.21
C ILE A 796 9.11 -1.79 9.03
N VAL A 797 9.19 -3.06 8.61
CA VAL A 797 8.02 -3.96 8.57
C VAL A 797 7.34 -4.02 9.94
N GLU A 798 8.10 -4.26 11.02
CA GLU A 798 7.57 -4.30 12.39
C GLU A 798 6.88 -2.99 12.80
N GLN A 799 7.46 -1.83 12.44
CA GLN A 799 6.87 -0.54 12.75
C GLN A 799 5.60 -0.27 11.93
N ILE A 800 5.58 -0.59 10.63
CA ILE A 800 4.38 -0.46 9.80
C ILE A 800 3.25 -1.32 10.38
N GLU A 801 3.54 -2.58 10.74
CA GLU A 801 2.55 -3.46 11.38
C GLU A 801 2.02 -2.86 12.68
N LYS A 802 2.88 -2.30 13.54
CA LYS A 802 2.45 -1.65 14.79
C LYS A 802 1.59 -0.42 14.56
N LEU A 803 2.02 0.48 13.69
CA LEU A 803 1.33 1.74 13.37
C LEU A 803 -0.07 1.50 12.80
N ILE A 804 -0.23 0.45 11.98
CA ILE A 804 -1.53 0.03 11.44
C ILE A 804 -2.37 -0.71 12.49
N GLY A 805 -1.76 -1.25 13.55
CA GLY A 805 -2.44 -2.08 14.57
C GLY A 805 -2.60 -3.55 14.15
N GLY A 806 -1.59 -4.10 13.46
CA GLY A 806 -1.54 -5.46 12.94
C GLY A 806 -2.06 -5.58 11.49
N THR A 807 -1.41 -6.43 10.70
CA THR A 807 -1.76 -6.77 9.31
C THR A 807 -2.35 -8.18 9.16
N SER A 808 -2.30 -8.98 10.24
CA SER A 808 -2.90 -10.32 10.32
C SER A 808 -3.20 -10.69 11.77
N TYR A 809 -4.06 -11.70 11.98
CA TYR A 809 -4.28 -12.31 13.30
C TYR A 809 -2.98 -12.83 13.93
N PHE A 810 -2.07 -13.38 13.12
CA PHE A 810 -0.78 -13.85 13.62
C PHE A 810 0.05 -12.71 14.22
N SER A 811 0.01 -11.51 13.64
CA SER A 811 0.73 -10.34 14.16
C SER A 811 0.19 -9.88 15.52
N LEU A 812 -1.11 -10.03 15.76
CA LEU A 812 -1.76 -9.73 17.05
C LEU A 812 -1.49 -10.84 18.10
N ASP A 813 -1.75 -12.10 17.74
CA ASP A 813 -1.64 -13.25 18.65
C ASP A 813 -0.19 -13.54 19.09
N SER A 814 0.80 -13.23 18.23
CA SER A 814 2.22 -13.42 18.54
C SER A 814 2.79 -12.38 19.51
N GLY A 815 1.99 -11.37 19.89
CA GLY A 815 2.40 -10.28 20.78
C GLY A 815 3.37 -9.28 20.13
N ARG A 816 3.46 -9.27 18.78
CA ARG A 816 4.22 -8.25 18.03
C ARG A 816 3.54 -6.88 18.10
N VAL A 817 2.21 -6.89 18.17
CA VAL A 817 1.35 -5.75 18.45
C VAL A 817 0.47 -6.15 19.64
N SER A 818 0.26 -5.26 20.62
CA SER A 818 -0.61 -5.59 21.75
C SER A 818 -2.08 -5.47 21.34
N SER A 819 -2.95 -6.37 21.80
CA SER A 819 -4.39 -6.39 21.44
C SER A 819 -5.15 -5.10 21.81
N HIS A 820 -4.62 -4.31 22.76
CA HIS A 820 -5.24 -3.06 23.23
C HIS A 820 -4.70 -1.79 22.56
N GLU A 821 -3.62 -1.87 21.78
CA GLU A 821 -3.18 -0.73 20.98
C GLU A 821 -4.11 -0.61 19.77
N GLU A 822 -5.09 0.30 19.87
CA GLU A 822 -5.70 0.86 18.68
C GLU A 822 -4.56 1.47 17.85
N GLY A 823 -4.33 0.94 16.65
CA GLY A 823 -3.41 1.56 15.71
C GLY A 823 -3.77 3.04 15.55
N GLU A 824 -2.82 3.89 15.18
CA GLU A 824 -2.98 5.35 15.13
C GLU A 824 -3.90 5.83 13.98
N ASN A 825 -4.80 4.96 13.53
CA ASN A 825 -5.70 5.18 12.42
C ASN A 825 -4.93 5.52 11.13
N LEU A 826 -3.81 4.83 10.95
CA LEU A 826 -2.90 4.92 9.81
C LEU A 826 -3.12 3.73 8.87
N SER A 827 -2.89 3.98 7.58
CA SER A 827 -2.94 3.02 6.48
C SER A 827 -1.56 2.95 5.81
N PHE A 828 -1.41 2.07 4.82
CA PHE A 828 -0.16 1.98 4.06
C PHE A 828 0.19 3.29 3.32
N ASN A 829 -0.80 4.03 2.81
CA ASN A 829 -0.60 5.28 2.08
C ASN A 829 -0.10 6.44 2.97
N ASP A 830 -0.22 6.30 4.29
CA ASP A 830 0.24 7.32 5.23
C ASP A 830 1.75 7.22 5.54
N MET A 831 2.46 6.31 4.87
CA MET A 831 3.82 5.93 5.24
C MET A 831 4.77 5.98 4.03
N ALA A 832 5.96 6.56 4.25
CA ALA A 832 7.03 6.53 3.27
C ALA A 832 8.38 6.11 3.88
N VAL A 833 9.14 5.32 3.12
CA VAL A 833 10.53 4.97 3.40
C VAL A 833 11.43 5.70 2.41
N LEU A 834 12.23 6.61 2.94
CA LEU A 834 13.16 7.44 2.22
C LEU A 834 14.58 6.91 2.39
N PHE A 835 15.31 6.84 1.28
CA PHE A 835 16.71 6.40 1.25
C PHE A 835 17.57 7.31 0.37
N ARG A 836 18.89 7.25 0.54
CA ARG A 836 19.81 8.09 -0.24
C ARG A 836 20.09 7.53 -1.63
N LEU A 837 20.26 6.22 -1.74
CA LEU A 837 20.61 5.51 -2.97
C LEU A 837 19.51 4.53 -3.36
N ASN A 838 19.17 4.46 -4.65
CA ASN A 838 18.12 3.56 -5.12
C ASN A 838 18.41 2.10 -4.76
N SER A 839 19.66 1.64 -4.76
CA SER A 839 20.03 0.27 -4.38
C SER A 839 19.71 -0.12 -2.93
N GLN A 840 19.39 0.84 -2.05
CA GLN A 840 18.86 0.53 -0.71
C GLN A 840 17.44 -0.03 -0.78
N GLY A 841 16.66 0.36 -1.79
CA GLY A 841 15.27 -0.04 -2.00
C GLY A 841 15.08 -1.56 -2.06
N ASP A 842 16.02 -2.29 -2.65
CA ASP A 842 15.90 -3.73 -2.91
C ASP A 842 15.69 -4.55 -1.63
N ALA A 843 16.32 -4.16 -0.53
CA ALA A 843 16.16 -4.83 0.76
C ALA A 843 14.78 -4.58 1.38
N PHE A 844 14.21 -3.39 1.17
CA PHE A 844 12.87 -3.04 1.63
C PHE A 844 11.79 -3.73 0.79
N GLU A 845 11.95 -3.77 -0.53
CA GLU A 845 11.06 -4.50 -1.42
C GLU A 845 10.98 -5.98 -1.08
N GLU A 846 12.14 -6.62 -0.85
CA GLU A 846 12.18 -8.02 -0.45
C GLU A 846 11.49 -8.24 0.90
N ALA A 847 11.73 -7.36 1.88
CA ALA A 847 11.08 -7.45 3.18
C ALA A 847 9.56 -7.24 3.09
N PHE A 848 9.11 -6.25 2.31
CA PHE A 848 7.69 -5.92 2.12
C PHE A 848 6.96 -7.02 1.34
N ARG A 849 7.56 -7.52 0.25
CA ARG A 849 7.05 -8.68 -0.49
C ARG A 849 6.87 -9.87 0.43
N ARG A 850 7.92 -10.21 1.20
CA ARG A 850 7.88 -11.31 2.17
C ARG A 850 6.89 -11.09 3.32
N ALA A 851 6.62 -9.84 3.69
CA ALA A 851 5.63 -9.47 4.70
C ALA A 851 4.20 -9.34 4.14
N GLY A 852 4.02 -9.28 2.82
CA GLY A 852 2.73 -9.02 2.17
C GLY A 852 2.30 -7.54 2.29
N ILE A 853 3.24 -6.62 2.54
CA ILE A 853 2.92 -5.19 2.65
C ILE A 853 2.86 -4.62 1.22
N PRO A 854 1.74 -3.98 0.82
CA PRO A 854 1.63 -3.34 -0.48
C PRO A 854 2.52 -2.09 -0.53
N TYR A 855 3.28 -1.95 -1.61
CA TYR A 855 4.24 -0.86 -1.75
C TYR A 855 4.33 -0.35 -3.20
N ILE A 856 4.88 0.86 -3.34
CA ILE A 856 5.22 1.47 -4.61
C ILE A 856 6.63 2.05 -4.53
N ARG A 857 7.48 1.76 -5.54
CA ARG A 857 8.84 2.29 -5.58
C ARG A 857 8.96 3.39 -6.63
N SER A 858 9.43 4.56 -6.19
CA SER A 858 9.75 5.68 -7.08
C SER A 858 11.21 5.70 -7.48
N GLY A 859 11.47 6.14 -8.71
CA GLY A 859 12.78 6.07 -9.35
C GLY A 859 12.95 4.88 -10.29
N GLU A 860 11.85 4.38 -10.88
CA GLU A 860 11.91 3.49 -12.04
C GLU A 860 12.71 4.12 -13.18
N LYS A 861 13.25 3.29 -14.07
CA LYS A 861 13.87 3.78 -15.29
C LYS A 861 12.82 4.59 -16.08
N PRO A 862 13.17 5.70 -16.75
CA PRO A 862 12.25 6.38 -17.66
C PRO A 862 11.58 5.39 -18.60
N LEU A 863 10.31 5.62 -18.97
CA LEU A 863 9.53 4.68 -19.78
C LEU A 863 10.26 4.26 -21.06
N ILE A 864 10.95 5.22 -21.70
CA ILE A 864 11.81 5.04 -22.87
C ILE A 864 13.00 4.06 -22.68
N ARG A 865 13.25 3.58 -21.45
CA ARG A 865 14.30 2.60 -21.13
C ARG A 865 13.73 1.23 -20.70
N GLN A 866 12.41 1.09 -20.68
CA GLN A 866 11.73 -0.14 -20.29
C GLN A 866 11.25 -0.88 -21.54
N TYR A 867 11.31 -2.21 -21.53
CA TYR A 867 10.77 -3.03 -22.61
C TYR A 867 9.25 -3.15 -22.46
N PRO A 868 8.46 -3.08 -23.54
CA PRO A 868 8.85 -2.86 -24.94
C PRO A 868 8.88 -1.38 -25.38
N ALA A 869 8.57 -0.43 -24.49
CA ALA A 869 8.48 1.00 -24.82
C ALA A 869 9.77 1.58 -25.42
N ASN A 870 10.94 1.10 -24.99
CA ASN A 870 12.24 1.51 -25.55
C ASN A 870 12.38 1.22 -27.05
N ILE A 871 11.81 0.10 -27.53
CA ILE A 871 11.84 -0.27 -28.95
C ILE A 871 10.81 0.54 -29.73
N ILE A 872 9.58 0.64 -29.21
CA ILE A 872 8.49 1.40 -29.86
C ILE A 872 8.87 2.87 -30.02
N TRP A 873 9.45 3.47 -28.99
CA TRP A 873 9.91 4.86 -29.03
C TRP A 873 10.98 5.06 -30.12
N ARG A 874 11.96 4.15 -30.23
CA ARG A 874 13.01 4.21 -31.26
C ARG A 874 12.48 3.99 -32.65
N PHE A 875 11.52 3.07 -32.80
CA PHE A 875 10.82 2.84 -34.04
C PHE A 875 10.13 4.11 -34.54
N PHE A 876 9.38 4.78 -33.67
CA PHE A 876 8.72 6.05 -34.01
C PHE A 876 9.69 7.19 -34.28
N GLN A 877 10.81 7.29 -33.55
CA GLN A 877 11.86 8.25 -33.87
C GLN A 877 12.46 8.02 -35.26
N ALA A 878 12.73 6.76 -35.63
CA ALA A 878 13.27 6.43 -36.95
C ALA A 878 12.27 6.70 -38.08
N LEU A 879 10.96 6.53 -37.83
CA LEU A 879 9.91 6.91 -38.79
C LEU A 879 9.76 8.43 -38.93
N GLN A 880 9.79 9.17 -37.83
CA GLN A 880 9.61 10.62 -37.82
C GLN A 880 10.83 11.37 -38.37
N TYR A 881 12.04 10.82 -38.17
CA TYR A 881 13.31 11.42 -38.55
C TYR A 881 14.13 10.47 -39.44
N PRO A 882 13.70 10.18 -40.68
CA PRO A 882 14.33 9.18 -41.55
C PRO A 882 15.77 9.52 -41.95
N ASP A 883 16.12 10.81 -41.97
CA ASP A 883 17.48 11.28 -42.31
C ASP A 883 18.44 11.24 -41.10
N ASN A 884 17.96 10.87 -39.91
CA ASN A 884 18.78 10.80 -38.70
C ASN A 884 19.32 9.38 -38.50
N ASP A 885 20.55 9.16 -38.96
CA ASP A 885 21.27 7.89 -38.83
C ASP A 885 21.38 7.38 -37.38
N PHE A 886 21.39 8.28 -36.38
CA PHE A 886 21.49 7.85 -34.98
C PHE A 886 20.22 7.13 -34.54
N HIS A 887 19.03 7.65 -34.84
CA HIS A 887 17.76 7.02 -34.51
C HIS A 887 17.60 5.67 -35.23
N LEU A 888 17.91 5.62 -36.52
CA LEU A 888 17.87 4.37 -37.28
C LEU A 888 18.81 3.32 -36.68
N ASN A 889 20.09 3.65 -36.47
CA ASN A 889 21.06 2.69 -35.97
C ASN A 889 20.73 2.22 -34.54
N THR A 890 20.28 3.12 -33.66
CA THR A 890 19.89 2.72 -32.29
C THR A 890 18.62 1.87 -32.25
N TYR A 891 17.65 2.11 -33.14
CA TYR A 891 16.51 1.21 -33.32
C TYR A 891 16.97 -0.18 -33.77
N LEU A 892 17.77 -0.25 -34.84
CA LEU A 892 18.24 -1.52 -35.40
C LEU A 892 19.13 -2.31 -34.43
N ASP A 893 19.93 -1.63 -33.59
CA ASP A 893 20.78 -2.27 -32.58
C ASP A 893 19.97 -2.84 -31.39
N LEU A 894 18.71 -2.44 -31.20
CA LEU A 894 17.82 -2.99 -30.16
C LEU A 894 17.04 -4.24 -30.60
N LEU A 895 17.03 -4.57 -31.90
CA LEU A 895 16.28 -5.70 -32.43
C LEU A 895 17.11 -6.98 -32.43
N ASP A 896 16.65 -8.01 -31.71
CA ASP A 896 17.27 -9.35 -31.73
C ASP A 896 17.09 -10.07 -33.08
N THR A 897 16.09 -9.67 -33.88
CA THR A 897 15.70 -10.32 -35.15
C THR A 897 16.59 -9.95 -36.36
N GLY A 898 17.54 -9.01 -36.18
CA GLY A 898 18.48 -8.58 -37.21
C GLY A 898 18.04 -7.36 -38.04
N LYS A 899 19.02 -6.61 -38.56
CA LYS A 899 18.85 -5.26 -39.15
C LYS A 899 17.90 -5.20 -40.37
N ILE A 900 17.86 -6.25 -41.18
CA ILE A 900 17.04 -6.30 -42.41
C ILE A 900 15.54 -6.28 -42.08
N LYS A 901 15.11 -7.06 -41.06
CA LYS A 901 13.69 -7.12 -40.64
C LYS A 901 13.22 -5.77 -40.08
N GLY A 902 14.10 -5.04 -39.38
CA GLY A 902 13.81 -3.69 -38.88
C GLY A 902 13.60 -2.65 -39.98
N GLU A 903 14.42 -2.66 -41.03
CA GLU A 903 14.21 -1.77 -42.18
C GLU A 903 12.92 -2.08 -42.95
N GLU A 904 12.51 -3.34 -43.03
CA GLU A 904 11.23 -3.75 -43.62
C GLU A 904 10.05 -3.23 -42.78
N MET A 905 10.09 -3.39 -41.45
CA MET A 905 9.05 -2.86 -40.54
C MET A 905 8.87 -1.34 -40.67
N LEU A 906 9.96 -0.58 -40.87
CA LEU A 906 9.89 0.87 -41.09
C LEU A 906 9.18 1.21 -42.41
N ARG A 907 9.31 0.39 -43.46
CA ARG A 907 8.63 0.62 -44.75
C ARG A 907 7.14 0.26 -44.71
N GLU A 908 6.76 -0.67 -43.84
CA GLU A 908 5.37 -1.14 -43.70
C GLU A 908 4.48 -0.24 -42.83
N CYS A 909 5.09 0.70 -42.09
CA CYS A 909 4.37 1.58 -41.17
C CYS A 909 4.37 3.05 -41.66
N GLU A 910 3.19 3.61 -41.85
CA GLU A 910 2.99 5.04 -42.07
C GLU A 910 2.45 5.69 -40.79
N ILE A 911 2.99 6.86 -40.41
CA ILE A 911 2.49 7.67 -39.28
C ILE A 911 1.18 8.35 -39.72
N ARG A 912 0.06 7.67 -39.49
CA ARG A 912 -1.30 8.17 -39.74
C ARG A 912 -2.26 7.64 -38.68
N GLY A 913 -3.17 8.51 -38.22
CA GLY A 913 -4.20 8.16 -37.23
C GLY A 913 -3.76 8.42 -35.78
N PRO A 914 -4.58 7.99 -34.80
CA PRO A 914 -4.26 8.11 -33.38
C PRO A 914 -2.97 7.38 -33.03
N ILE A 915 -2.16 7.98 -32.14
CA ILE A 915 -0.86 7.41 -31.73
C ILE A 915 -1.06 6.08 -30.98
N THR A 916 -2.16 5.93 -30.25
CA THR A 916 -2.54 4.68 -29.56
C THR A 916 -2.67 3.51 -30.54
N GLU A 917 -3.28 3.72 -31.71
CA GLU A 917 -3.37 2.71 -32.77
C GLU A 917 -1.99 2.40 -33.39
N LEU A 918 -1.14 3.41 -33.54
CA LEU A 918 0.23 3.22 -34.02
C LEU A 918 1.06 2.39 -33.03
N VAL A 919 0.84 2.56 -31.71
CA VAL A 919 1.47 1.72 -30.67
C VAL A 919 1.01 0.27 -30.83
N ASP A 920 -0.28 0.02 -31.03
CA ASP A 920 -0.80 -1.35 -31.25
C ASP A 920 -0.25 -2.01 -32.52
N ARG A 921 -0.11 -1.23 -33.59
CA ARG A 921 0.54 -1.68 -34.82
C ARG A 921 2.02 -1.99 -34.59
N ALA A 922 2.74 -1.16 -33.86
CA ALA A 922 4.14 -1.41 -33.51
C ALA A 922 4.28 -2.70 -32.69
N VAL A 923 3.40 -2.93 -31.70
CA VAL A 923 3.37 -4.17 -30.92
C VAL A 923 3.18 -5.39 -31.81
N THR A 924 2.24 -5.31 -32.75
CA THR A 924 1.94 -6.39 -33.70
C THR A 924 3.12 -6.66 -34.64
N LEU A 925 3.69 -5.62 -35.24
CA LEU A 925 4.80 -5.74 -36.19
C LEU A 925 6.06 -6.34 -35.57
N HIS A 926 6.35 -5.99 -34.32
CA HIS A 926 7.55 -6.45 -33.62
C HIS A 926 7.37 -7.79 -32.92
N GLU A 927 6.16 -8.37 -32.93
CA GLU A 927 5.86 -9.65 -32.31
C GLU A 927 6.32 -9.70 -30.83
N PHE A 928 6.09 -8.62 -30.07
CA PHE A 928 6.58 -8.53 -28.69
C PHE A 928 6.01 -9.63 -27.80
N ASP A 929 6.89 -10.22 -27.00
CA ASP A 929 6.51 -11.23 -26.01
C ASP A 929 5.99 -10.55 -24.74
N LEU A 930 4.67 -10.40 -24.64
CA LEU A 930 3.99 -9.70 -23.54
C LEU A 930 3.62 -10.63 -22.37
N ILE A 931 4.33 -11.75 -22.19
CA ILE A 931 4.07 -12.70 -21.11
C ILE A 931 4.33 -12.10 -19.72
N SER A 932 5.20 -11.08 -19.59
CA SER A 932 5.48 -10.45 -18.30
C SER A 932 4.53 -9.29 -17.96
N GLU A 933 4.09 -9.25 -16.70
CA GLU A 933 3.26 -8.17 -16.15
C GLU A 933 3.93 -6.79 -16.27
N GLU A 934 5.25 -6.73 -16.08
CA GLU A 934 6.05 -5.50 -16.24
C GLU A 934 5.93 -4.93 -17.67
N SER A 935 6.02 -5.78 -18.71
CA SER A 935 5.93 -5.35 -20.11
C SER A 935 4.54 -4.82 -20.47
N THR A 936 3.50 -5.42 -19.90
CA THR A 936 2.11 -5.01 -20.13
C THR A 936 1.81 -3.66 -19.48
N GLU A 937 2.30 -3.44 -18.26
CA GLU A 937 2.16 -2.16 -17.55
C GLU A 937 2.92 -1.02 -18.26
N VAL A 938 4.11 -1.30 -18.79
CA VAL A 938 4.88 -0.35 -19.60
C VAL A 938 4.11 0.09 -20.84
N LEU A 939 3.47 -0.85 -21.56
CA LEU A 939 2.65 -0.52 -22.72
C LEU A 939 1.42 0.30 -22.36
N ARG A 940 0.76 -0.03 -21.25
CA ARG A 940 -0.40 0.71 -20.75
C ARG A 940 -0.04 2.18 -20.51
N ARG A 941 1.04 2.44 -19.78
CA ARG A 941 1.53 3.81 -19.53
C ARG A 941 1.89 4.54 -20.81
N LEU A 942 2.51 3.85 -21.78
CA LEU A 942 2.83 4.44 -23.08
C LEU A 942 1.58 4.89 -23.84
N LYS A 943 0.51 4.09 -23.79
CA LYS A 943 -0.79 4.43 -24.40
C LYS A 943 -1.48 5.60 -23.70
N GLU A 944 -1.48 5.65 -22.37
CA GLU A 944 -2.04 6.78 -21.62
C GLU A 944 -1.38 8.11 -21.97
N ILE A 945 -0.05 8.10 -22.14
CA ILE A 945 0.66 9.29 -22.61
C ILE A 945 0.23 9.60 -24.05
N ALA A 946 0.11 8.60 -24.92
CA ALA A 946 -0.26 8.76 -26.33
C ALA A 946 -1.66 9.38 -26.53
N GLU A 947 -2.62 9.10 -25.64
CA GLU A 947 -3.98 9.64 -25.69
C GLU A 947 -4.02 11.19 -25.66
N ALA A 948 -3.03 11.82 -25.03
CA ALA A 948 -2.99 13.27 -24.87
C ALA A 948 -2.57 14.04 -26.15
N PHE A 949 -2.14 13.36 -27.22
CA PHE A 949 -1.44 14.00 -28.34
C PHE A 949 -2.17 13.97 -29.70
N ASP A 950 -3.44 13.57 -29.80
CA ASP A 950 -4.32 13.66 -31.00
C ASP A 950 -3.65 13.44 -32.38
N GLY A 951 -2.70 12.50 -32.47
CA GLY A 951 -1.97 12.19 -33.71
C GLY A 951 -0.68 13.00 -33.97
N ASP A 952 -0.33 13.98 -33.13
CA ASP A 952 0.94 14.71 -33.18
C ASP A 952 2.10 13.86 -32.64
N MET A 953 2.71 13.08 -33.54
CA MET A 953 3.86 12.22 -33.24
C MET A 953 5.06 13.03 -32.72
N GLY A 954 5.28 14.25 -33.20
CA GLY A 954 6.40 15.09 -32.77
C GLY A 954 6.26 15.48 -31.30
N ALA A 955 5.09 16.00 -30.93
CA ALA A 955 4.79 16.37 -29.55
C ALA A 955 4.83 15.17 -28.59
N PHE A 956 4.35 14.00 -29.03
CA PHE A 956 4.43 12.76 -28.26
C PHE A 956 5.88 12.32 -28.00
N LEU A 957 6.73 12.32 -29.03
CA LEU A 957 8.16 11.98 -28.90
C LEU A 957 8.92 12.98 -28.02
N ASP A 958 8.58 14.27 -28.09
CA ASP A 958 9.14 15.31 -27.23
C ASP A 958 8.73 15.06 -25.77
N ALA A 959 7.46 14.72 -25.51
CA ALA A 959 6.97 14.41 -24.17
C ALA A 959 7.67 13.20 -23.55
N LEU A 960 7.84 12.11 -24.30
CA LEU A 960 8.59 10.92 -23.86
C LEU A 960 10.07 11.22 -23.60
N SER A 961 10.68 12.11 -24.39
CA SER A 961 12.09 12.50 -24.20
C SER A 961 12.29 13.40 -22.98
N LEU A 962 11.23 14.10 -22.54
CA LEU A 962 11.20 14.96 -21.34
C LEU A 962 10.77 14.21 -20.07
N GLU A 963 10.27 12.98 -20.18
CA GLU A 963 9.79 12.18 -19.05
C GLU A 963 10.92 11.74 -18.12
N ARG A 964 10.77 11.97 -16.80
CA ARG A 964 11.81 11.70 -15.80
C ARG A 964 11.54 10.48 -14.90
N GLY A 965 10.49 9.69 -15.16
CA GLY A 965 10.17 8.47 -14.40
C GLY A 965 9.66 8.71 -12.97
N ILE A 966 9.16 9.91 -12.67
CA ILE A 966 8.64 10.31 -11.33
C ILE A 966 7.10 10.36 -11.31
N ASP A 967 6.45 10.18 -12.46
CA ASP A 967 4.99 10.34 -12.61
C ASP A 967 4.27 8.99 -12.40
N HIS A 968 4.05 8.61 -11.14
CA HIS A 968 3.19 7.47 -10.77
C HIS A 968 1.70 7.86 -10.78
N VAL A 969 1.18 8.24 -11.94
CA VAL A 969 -0.25 8.47 -12.12
C VAL A 969 -0.91 7.11 -12.41
N GLY A 970 -1.91 6.71 -11.61
CA GLY A 970 -2.85 5.64 -12.00
C GLY A 970 -2.90 4.35 -11.17
N LEU A 971 -2.08 4.17 -10.13
CA LEU A 971 -2.17 2.96 -9.29
C LEU A 971 -3.25 3.13 -8.21
N SER A 972 -4.29 2.30 -8.27
CA SER A 972 -5.33 2.20 -7.23
C SER A 972 -4.81 1.45 -5.99
N GLY A 973 -5.29 1.86 -4.81
CA GLY A 973 -5.06 1.22 -3.51
C GLY A 973 -3.98 1.86 -2.62
N ASP A 974 -4.15 1.73 -1.30
CA ASP A 974 -3.22 2.20 -0.27
C ASP A 974 -1.91 1.40 -0.30
N ARG A 975 -0.78 2.11 -0.42
CA ARG A 975 0.57 1.51 -0.55
C ARG A 975 1.61 2.31 0.21
N VAL A 976 2.60 1.62 0.76
CA VAL A 976 3.79 2.27 1.35
C VAL A 976 4.69 2.80 0.24
N ALA A 977 5.09 4.07 0.33
CA ALA A 977 5.96 4.68 -0.67
C ALA A 977 7.44 4.39 -0.38
N LEU A 978 8.18 3.82 -1.34
CA LEU A 978 9.62 3.59 -1.30
C LEU A 978 10.31 4.55 -2.28
N MET A 979 11.13 5.49 -1.81
CA MET A 979 11.76 6.44 -2.75
C MET A 979 13.06 7.05 -2.25
N SER A 980 13.79 7.67 -3.18
CA SER A 980 14.97 8.46 -2.80
C SER A 980 14.58 9.77 -2.11
N LEU A 981 15.45 10.30 -1.25
CA LEU A 981 15.27 11.62 -0.62
C LEU A 981 15.02 12.74 -1.66
N HIS A 982 15.63 12.65 -2.85
CA HIS A 982 15.41 13.62 -3.93
C HIS A 982 14.01 13.51 -4.54
N ALA A 983 13.50 12.29 -4.71
CA ALA A 983 12.17 12.03 -5.27
C ALA A 983 11.05 12.44 -4.29
N ALA A 984 11.34 12.50 -2.99
CA ALA A 984 10.39 12.93 -1.97
C ALA A 984 10.10 14.44 -1.98
N LYS A 985 10.89 15.25 -2.72
CA LYS A 985 10.69 16.70 -2.77
C LYS A 985 9.29 17.03 -3.30
N GLY A 986 8.59 17.90 -2.57
CA GLY A 986 7.21 18.30 -2.89
C GLY A 986 6.13 17.39 -2.29
N LEU A 987 6.48 16.19 -1.81
CA LEU A 987 5.55 15.23 -1.21
C LEU A 987 5.49 15.35 0.33
N GLU A 988 4.56 14.64 0.96
CA GLU A 988 4.38 14.62 2.43
C GLU A 988 3.60 13.38 2.90
N TRP A 989 3.91 12.89 4.11
CA TRP A 989 3.25 11.74 4.73
C TRP A 989 3.10 11.92 6.25
N PRO A 990 2.03 11.39 6.88
CA PRO A 990 1.93 11.28 8.34
C PRO A 990 3.18 10.68 8.99
N VAL A 991 3.70 9.58 8.44
CA VAL A 991 4.88 8.89 8.94
C VAL A 991 5.97 8.77 7.88
N VAL A 992 7.19 9.12 8.25
CA VAL A 992 8.36 8.98 7.37
C VAL A 992 9.48 8.23 8.09
N PHE A 993 10.01 7.21 7.41
CA PHE A 993 11.23 6.50 7.77
C PHE A 993 12.37 7.02 6.90
N ILE A 994 13.43 7.58 7.47
CA ILE A 994 14.66 7.93 6.74
C ILE A 994 15.75 6.92 7.11
N THR A 995 16.19 6.16 6.12
CA THR A 995 17.04 4.99 6.31
C THR A 995 18.47 5.22 5.86
N GLY A 996 19.41 4.46 6.42
CA GLY A 996 20.82 4.63 6.11
C GLY A 996 21.36 6.01 6.49
N CYS A 997 20.94 6.55 7.64
CA CYS A 997 21.52 7.73 8.27
C CYS A 997 22.93 7.39 8.80
N GLU A 998 23.85 7.13 7.87
CA GLU A 998 25.17 6.55 8.12
C GLU A 998 26.27 7.42 7.53
N ASP A 999 27.42 7.49 8.19
CA ASP A 999 28.61 8.16 7.69
C ASP A 999 29.02 7.60 6.31
N ARG A 1000 29.40 8.49 5.40
CA ARG A 1000 29.66 8.29 3.96
C ARG A 1000 28.43 7.99 3.09
N LEU A 1001 27.26 7.77 3.67
CA LEU A 1001 26.00 7.62 2.94
C LEU A 1001 25.15 8.89 3.05
N ILE A 1002 24.96 9.40 4.27
CA ILE A 1002 24.38 10.71 4.56
C ILE A 1002 25.33 11.37 5.56
N PRO A 1003 26.25 12.28 5.15
CA PRO A 1003 26.47 12.77 3.79
C PRO A 1003 27.11 11.74 2.85
N CYS A 1004 26.72 11.76 1.57
CA CYS A 1004 27.21 10.82 0.57
C CYS A 1004 28.63 11.13 0.08
N THR A 1005 29.66 10.50 0.68
CA THR A 1005 31.07 10.59 0.25
C THR A 1005 31.60 9.31 -0.42
N LEU A 1006 30.80 8.25 -0.48
CA LEU A 1006 31.17 6.96 -1.12
C LEU A 1006 31.58 7.08 -2.59
N PHE A 1007 31.13 8.12 -3.30
CA PHE A 1007 31.40 8.34 -4.72
C PHE A 1007 32.27 9.59 -5.00
N GLY A 1008 33.05 10.02 -4.00
CA GLY A 1008 33.88 11.22 -4.03
C GLY A 1008 33.31 12.36 -3.19
N ASP A 1009 34.02 13.48 -3.18
CA ASP A 1009 33.61 14.66 -2.41
C ASP A 1009 32.33 15.27 -3.00
N ARG A 1010 31.30 15.39 -2.16
CA ARG A 1010 30.06 16.09 -2.42
C ARG A 1010 29.94 17.28 -1.46
N ASP A 1011 29.16 18.29 -1.87
CA ASP A 1011 28.87 19.43 -1.01
C ASP A 1011 28.11 18.96 0.24
N GLU A 1012 28.78 19.07 1.39
CA GLU A 1012 28.19 18.72 2.68
C GLU A 1012 26.96 19.59 2.98
N ALA A 1013 26.95 20.86 2.54
CA ALA A 1013 25.80 21.74 2.72
C ALA A 1013 24.59 21.27 1.90
N GLU A 1014 24.80 20.77 0.68
CA GLU A 1014 23.75 20.16 -0.14
C GLU A 1014 23.21 18.88 0.50
N GLU A 1015 24.08 18.02 1.03
CA GLU A 1015 23.64 16.80 1.72
C GLU A 1015 22.89 17.11 3.04
N LYS A 1016 23.21 18.21 3.75
CA LYS A 1016 22.40 18.70 4.88
C LYS A 1016 21.02 19.15 4.42
N ARG A 1017 20.93 19.94 3.35
CA ARG A 1017 19.64 20.35 2.74
C ARG A 1017 18.82 19.13 2.31
N LEU A 1018 19.46 18.08 1.80
CA LEU A 1018 18.79 16.85 1.41
C LEU A 1018 18.15 16.13 2.61
N LEU A 1019 18.86 16.01 3.73
CA LEU A 1019 18.29 15.46 4.96
C LEU A 1019 17.19 16.36 5.53
N TYR A 1020 17.38 17.68 5.51
CA TYR A 1020 16.35 18.67 5.88
C TYR A 1020 15.05 18.49 5.08
N VAL A 1021 15.16 18.34 3.75
CA VAL A 1021 14.02 18.04 2.88
C VAL A 1021 13.33 16.76 3.32
N GLY A 1022 14.08 15.68 3.55
CA GLY A 1022 13.55 14.39 4.01
C GLY A 1022 12.79 14.49 5.33
N MET A 1023 13.38 15.15 6.34
CA MET A 1023 12.76 15.31 7.67
C MET A 1023 11.43 16.08 7.56
N THR A 1024 11.40 17.12 6.73
CA THR A 1024 10.22 17.99 6.54
C THR A 1024 9.17 17.41 5.59
N ARG A 1025 9.31 16.15 5.17
CA ARG A 1025 8.23 15.37 4.53
C ARG A 1025 7.30 14.75 5.57
N ALA A 1026 7.79 14.52 6.79
CA ALA A 1026 7.01 13.97 7.88
C ALA A 1026 6.03 15.00 8.44
N ARG A 1027 4.77 14.61 8.60
CA ARG A 1027 3.76 15.44 9.27
C ARG A 1027 3.78 15.21 10.77
N TRP A 1028 3.71 13.95 11.22
CA TRP A 1028 3.53 13.62 12.64
C TRP A 1028 4.70 12.85 13.23
N ARG A 1029 5.14 11.77 12.55
CA ARG A 1029 6.17 10.87 13.08
C ARG A 1029 7.35 10.74 12.12
N LEU A 1030 8.55 10.89 12.67
CA LEU A 1030 9.82 10.77 11.95
C LEU A 1030 10.69 9.72 12.64
N ILE A 1031 11.10 8.70 11.88
CA ILE A 1031 11.97 7.63 12.34
C ILE A 1031 13.26 7.68 11.50
N LEU A 1032 14.40 7.89 12.15
CA LEU A 1032 15.71 7.88 11.53
C LEU A 1032 16.43 6.58 11.89
N SER A 1033 16.91 5.83 10.89
CA SER A 1033 17.61 4.56 11.12
C SER A 1033 19.00 4.53 10.53
N HIS A 1034 19.89 3.79 11.20
CA HIS A 1034 21.24 3.52 10.72
C HIS A 1034 21.62 2.06 10.99
N THR A 1035 22.57 1.53 10.20
CA THR A 1035 23.10 0.18 10.36
C THR A 1035 24.58 0.18 10.72
N ARG A 1036 25.06 -0.88 11.39
CA ARG A 1036 26.50 -1.09 11.65
C ARG A 1036 27.22 -1.71 10.46
N HIS A 1037 26.56 -2.57 9.70
CA HIS A 1037 27.13 -3.27 8.55
C HIS A 1037 26.18 -3.20 7.34
N ARG A 1038 26.62 -2.55 6.26
CA ARG A 1038 25.84 -2.41 5.02
C ARG A 1038 26.53 -3.08 3.84
N LYS A 1039 25.77 -3.82 3.04
CA LYS A 1039 26.27 -4.36 1.77
C LYS A 1039 25.97 -3.35 0.65
N ILE A 1040 27.00 -2.82 0.01
CA ILE A 1040 26.89 -1.91 -1.14
C ILE A 1040 27.73 -2.50 -2.28
N ASN A 1041 27.13 -2.69 -3.46
CA ASN A 1041 27.79 -3.24 -4.65
C ASN A 1041 28.57 -4.54 -4.36
N GLY A 1042 27.97 -5.46 -3.60
CA GLY A 1042 28.59 -6.74 -3.25
C GLY A 1042 29.56 -6.72 -2.06
N ARG A 1043 30.02 -5.54 -1.62
CA ARG A 1043 30.98 -5.39 -0.50
C ARG A 1043 30.25 -5.03 0.79
N VAL A 1044 30.66 -5.66 1.90
CA VAL A 1044 30.17 -5.30 3.24
C VAL A 1044 31.07 -4.22 3.81
N LEU A 1045 30.48 -3.11 4.23
CA LEU A 1045 31.14 -1.96 4.82
C LEU A 1045 30.72 -1.82 6.28
N ASP A 1046 31.68 -1.49 7.13
CA ASP A 1046 31.41 -1.03 8.50
C ASP A 1046 30.99 0.44 8.45
N MET A 1047 29.79 0.71 8.98
CA MET A 1047 29.15 2.01 8.93
C MET A 1047 29.05 2.58 10.35
N LYS A 1048 29.29 3.89 10.46
CA LYS A 1048 29.06 4.66 11.68
C LYS A 1048 27.75 5.45 11.52
N PRO A 1049 27.09 5.88 12.62
CA PRO A 1049 25.99 6.84 12.53
C PRO A 1049 26.42 8.09 11.73
N SER A 1050 25.47 8.70 11.03
CA SER A 1050 25.70 9.95 10.31
C SER A 1050 26.11 11.06 11.28
N PRO A 1051 27.13 11.89 10.95
CA PRO A 1051 27.49 13.05 11.75
C PRO A 1051 26.37 14.12 11.79
N PHE A 1052 25.38 14.05 10.88
CA PHE A 1052 24.23 14.96 10.91
C PHE A 1052 23.22 14.63 12.01
N LEU A 1053 23.24 13.40 12.54
CA LEU A 1053 22.38 13.05 13.68
C LEU A 1053 22.82 13.80 14.95
N ASP A 1054 24.12 14.06 15.11
CA ASP A 1054 24.67 14.81 16.24
C ASP A 1054 24.28 16.31 16.22
N LEU A 1055 23.76 16.80 15.10
CA LEU A 1055 23.26 18.18 14.95
C LEU A 1055 21.79 18.33 15.38
N ILE A 1056 21.09 17.21 15.61
CA ILE A 1056 19.71 17.20 16.08
C ILE A 1056 19.75 17.15 17.61
N PRO A 1057 19.04 18.05 18.33
CA PRO A 1057 19.09 18.08 19.79
C PRO A 1057 18.63 16.75 20.41
N GLU A 1058 19.39 16.23 21.37
CA GLU A 1058 19.11 14.94 22.01
C GLU A 1058 17.78 14.95 22.77
N GLU A 1059 17.38 16.11 23.33
CA GLU A 1059 16.15 16.27 24.10
C GLU A 1059 14.86 16.07 23.30
N ILE A 1060 14.93 16.14 21.97
CA ILE A 1060 13.80 15.86 21.08
C ILE A 1060 13.92 14.51 20.37
N CYS A 1061 14.95 13.73 20.71
CA CYS A 1061 15.18 12.40 20.17
C CYS A 1061 14.87 11.32 21.22
N SER A 1062 14.38 10.18 20.77
CA SER A 1062 14.18 9.01 21.62
C SER A 1062 14.64 7.73 20.91
N PRO A 1063 15.23 6.76 21.62
CA PRO A 1063 15.52 5.46 21.03
C PRO A 1063 14.20 4.77 20.63
N LEU A 1064 14.16 4.18 19.45
CA LEU A 1064 12.98 3.44 18.99
C LEU A 1064 12.79 2.17 19.82
N GLU A 1065 11.64 2.02 20.47
CA GLU A 1065 11.28 0.82 21.20
C GLU A 1065 11.00 -0.36 20.24
N ARG A 1066 11.81 -1.42 20.33
CA ARG A 1066 11.61 -2.64 19.53
C ARG A 1066 12.12 -3.89 20.24
N ALA A 1067 11.54 -5.05 19.89
CA ALA A 1067 12.03 -6.33 20.37
C ALA A 1067 13.41 -6.64 19.78
N ARG A 1068 14.23 -7.42 20.49
CA ARG A 1068 15.53 -7.87 19.94
C ARG A 1068 15.29 -8.76 18.72
N TRP A 1069 15.81 -8.36 17.57
CA TRP A 1069 15.75 -9.15 16.34
C TRP A 1069 16.51 -10.48 16.52
N LYS A 1070 15.78 -11.60 16.52
CA LYS A 1070 16.37 -12.94 16.44
C LYS A 1070 16.40 -13.35 14.98
N ARG A 1071 17.60 -13.36 14.37
CA ARG A 1071 17.78 -13.87 13.01
C ARG A 1071 17.21 -15.29 12.93
N LYS A 1072 16.10 -15.49 12.22
CA LYS A 1072 15.62 -16.84 11.89
C LYS A 1072 16.73 -17.51 11.08
N GLY A 1073 17.25 -18.64 11.58
CA GLY A 1073 18.19 -19.45 10.81
C GLY A 1073 17.58 -19.81 9.45
N LYS A 1074 18.41 -19.88 8.40
CA LYS A 1074 18.00 -20.47 7.12
C LYS A 1074 17.34 -21.82 7.43
N THR A 1075 16.14 -22.01 6.86
CA THR A 1075 15.19 -23.10 7.10
C THR A 1075 14.74 -23.25 8.56
N GLN A 1076 13.69 -22.51 8.94
CA GLN A 1076 12.70 -23.08 9.84
C GLN A 1076 12.10 -24.28 9.11
N LYS A 1077 12.53 -25.50 9.49
CA LYS A 1077 11.57 -26.59 9.64
C LYS A 1077 10.41 -26.01 10.44
N GLN A 1078 9.34 -25.68 9.73
CA GLN A 1078 8.02 -25.39 10.28
C GLN A 1078 7.74 -26.49 11.30
N LEU A 1079 7.40 -26.06 12.52
CA LEU A 1079 7.34 -26.88 13.72
C LEU A 1079 6.71 -28.25 13.43
N GLU A 1080 7.55 -29.29 13.34
CA GLU A 1080 7.15 -30.69 13.49
C GLU A 1080 6.70 -30.84 14.95
N LEU A 1081 5.45 -30.46 15.23
CA LEU A 1081 4.68 -30.79 16.43
C LEU A 1081 3.34 -30.03 16.37
N PHE A 1082 2.51 -30.31 15.35
CA PHE A 1082 1.05 -30.37 15.44
C PHE A 1082 0.54 -31.28 14.33
#